data_AF-A0A938MEB8-F1
#
_entry.id   AF-A0A938MEB8-F1
#
_cell.length_a   1.000
_cell.length_b   1.000
_cell.length_c   1.000
_cell.angle_alpha   90.00
_cell.angle_beta   90.00
_cell.angle_gamma   90.00
#
_symmetry.space_group_name_H-M   'P 1'
#
loop_
_entity.id
_entity.type
_entity.pdbx_description
1 polymer ?
#
loop_
_entity_poly.entity_id
_entity_poly.type
_entity_poly.pdbx_seq_one_letter_code
_entity_poly.pdbx_strand_id
1 'polypeptide(L)'
;IMPDGQIVRDSKVVYVQPTRDLNITVEPDKATYRPGEDAVIRFQVTDQRGRSVPSALGLIIVDESVYALQEMQPGLEKAYFTLEKELLEPKYEIEFGPAITFEDMVKVRELEERRQTAAKVLLAKAEPPTKFAWQVNPAQARREKLDERLDKLSAALYDYAQKKPVGQLDPATKRWGYQPDLLTKLVKETDLKRADTLDPWGNPFGLDELGQVRAEVKFDNLSRLLAAQGLNKIYGALAQFKSREERRTKERTDPWTFPDDILDKLVEAKLVKKSDLIDPWGQPYVLTRLDKPNPTHYYTAQLRFYEVRSCGPDMVKGTADDVTNPYEMPLFEHRRRFVAFGRGRMLGADMAVMEGAMPMMAVAREEKAMGAAASAQEAPGAKPVVVREFFPETLLFQPSLITDDRGRAEQRVKMADSITTWRLTASASSLLGLLGSTTKGVTVFQDFFIDIDLPVSLTQGDQVHIPVAVYNYLKSRQRVRLVMDKGDWFQALGDTERTMDIGPGDVTVVYFPIAARQVGAHKLTVTGYGEKMSDAIRREIEVAPDGKEALVTFSGRLAKDVRETILIPDSAIDGASKIFVKVYPGVFSQVVEGVDKILQMPNGCFEQTSSTTYPNILVLDYMKRTRQETPELRMKAEQYINLGYQRLLTFEVQGGGFSWFGDKPANKILTAWGVTEFHDMAKVFEIDENVIRRTQAWLVQQQQQDGSWKPDEHYLHAESWGRIQNSNLLATAYIANALLESAYAGSDKAKRESVKRGLDYLVSKREDARDAYTLAFMLNCLASAATMDAAQPRALDEVIARLLDMKKEKGEHVWWESSVATVTHSHGPSAAIETTALVALGLIKCQREHAVVNKALGWLISQKDPNGTWHGTQATILVFKALLGSLTRQGEKVNAQVAIRVGDREEQIAITPENHDVLRLVDFKDQTRKGKNDVSIRVTGLSAVPGTAQAGEGNVMYQIVGRCYLPWPKFEMPVSPPLSIDVDYDRTSLKKDDTVTCRVRVASNLPGTCKMIMVDLGIPPGFSVLTDGLTAAVEKKTIQRFDMTGRQLMIYLEELTFGKPVEFSYQMKAKYPIRAQSPASTVYKYYNPEERATAKPVEIAVVQ
;
A
#
# COMPACT_ATOMS: atom_id res chain seq x y z
N ILE A 1 -27.31 23.59 20.57
CA ILE A 1 -27.54 24.98 20.11
C ILE A 1 -28.71 25.52 20.91
N MET A 2 -28.56 26.68 21.55
CA MET A 2 -29.66 27.35 22.26
C MET A 2 -30.59 28.06 21.25
N PRO A 3 -31.84 28.40 21.62
CA PRO A 3 -32.83 28.98 20.71
C PRO A 3 -32.43 30.31 20.05
N ASP A 4 -31.42 31.00 20.59
CA ASP A 4 -30.84 32.23 20.06
C ASP A 4 -29.72 31.99 19.02
N GLY A 5 -29.48 30.74 18.64
CA GLY A 5 -28.41 30.37 17.72
C GLY A 5 -27.04 30.27 18.41
N GLN A 6 -26.95 30.42 19.73
CA GLN A 6 -25.70 30.25 20.45
C GLN A 6 -25.38 28.76 20.62
N ILE A 7 -24.28 28.31 20.02
CA ILE A 7 -23.82 26.93 20.08
C ILE A 7 -23.00 26.74 21.35
N VAL A 8 -23.58 26.13 22.39
CA VAL A 8 -22.80 25.63 23.52
C VAL A 8 -22.01 24.41 23.05
N ARG A 9 -20.68 24.49 23.12
CA ARG A 9 -19.73 23.43 22.77
C ARG A 9 -19.15 22.82 24.05
N ASP A 10 -18.86 21.54 24.02
CA ASP A 10 -17.95 20.90 24.96
C ASP A 10 -16.93 20.09 24.14
N SER A 11 -15.67 20.10 24.57
CA SER A 11 -14.54 19.51 23.87
C SER A 11 -13.76 18.65 24.84
N LYS A 12 -13.60 17.37 24.50
CA LYS A 12 -12.85 16.41 25.31
C LYS A 12 -11.61 15.95 24.57
N VAL A 13 -10.45 16.17 25.15
CA VAL A 13 -9.18 15.62 24.69
C VAL A 13 -9.23 14.10 24.87
N VAL A 14 -9.18 13.35 23.76
CA VAL A 14 -9.03 11.90 23.78
C VAL A 14 -7.56 11.60 23.63
N TYR A 15 -6.91 11.23 24.73
CA TYR A 15 -5.62 10.57 24.67
C TYR A 15 -5.86 9.16 24.14
N VAL A 16 -5.41 8.87 22.91
CA VAL A 16 -5.26 7.49 22.45
C VAL A 16 -4.10 6.90 23.26
N GLN A 17 -4.41 6.41 24.44
CA GLN A 17 -3.45 5.63 25.20
C GLN A 17 -3.18 4.35 24.41
N PRO A 18 -1.91 3.93 24.25
CA PRO A 18 -1.63 2.61 23.71
C PRO A 18 -2.45 1.59 24.49
N THR A 19 -3.19 0.73 23.79
CA THR A 19 -3.97 -0.35 24.41
C THR A 19 -3.06 -1.14 25.34
N ARG A 20 -3.34 -1.10 26.64
CA ARG A 20 -2.60 -1.85 27.68
C ARG A 20 -3.32 -3.15 28.03
N ASP A 21 -3.90 -3.81 27.03
CA ASP A 21 -4.68 -5.03 27.28
C ASP A 21 -3.75 -6.19 27.65
N LEU A 22 -2.52 -6.15 27.11
CA LEU A 22 -1.43 -7.06 27.44
C LEU A 22 -0.25 -6.31 28.08
N ASN A 23 0.33 -6.92 29.10
CA ASN A 23 1.61 -6.55 29.68
C ASN A 23 2.69 -7.48 29.12
N ILE A 24 3.79 -6.90 28.64
CA ILE A 24 4.96 -7.64 28.14
C ILE A 24 6.13 -7.35 29.08
N THR A 25 6.67 -8.40 29.70
CA THR A 25 7.90 -8.33 30.47
C THR A 25 9.06 -8.78 29.60
N VAL A 26 10.13 -7.99 29.56
CA VAL A 26 11.35 -8.26 28.77
C VAL A 26 12.54 -8.40 29.72
N GLU A 27 13.16 -9.57 29.71
CA GLU A 27 14.27 -9.92 30.59
C GLU A 27 15.46 -10.43 29.76
N PRO A 28 16.46 -9.56 29.50
CA PRO A 28 17.75 -9.99 28.99
C PRO A 28 18.47 -10.86 30.03
N ASP A 29 19.24 -11.85 29.58
CA ASP A 29 20.03 -12.73 30.45
C ASP A 29 21.20 -12.02 31.15
N LYS A 30 21.62 -10.85 30.64
CA LYS A 30 22.66 -9.99 31.23
C LYS A 30 22.26 -8.51 31.19
N ALA A 31 22.77 -7.74 32.15
CA ALA A 31 22.57 -6.28 32.15
C ALA A 31 23.40 -5.56 31.09
N THR A 32 24.54 -6.14 30.69
CA THR A 32 25.47 -5.56 29.72
C THR A 32 26.17 -6.67 28.95
N TYR A 33 26.32 -6.48 27.64
CA TYR A 33 26.97 -7.41 26.73
C TYR A 33 28.28 -6.80 26.19
N ARG A 34 29.24 -7.65 25.83
CA ARG A 34 30.43 -7.25 25.06
C ARG A 34 30.06 -7.11 23.57
N PRO A 35 30.80 -6.31 22.79
CA PRO A 35 30.66 -6.25 21.33
C PRO A 35 30.67 -7.66 20.71
N GLY A 36 29.70 -7.95 19.84
CA GLY A 36 29.61 -9.24 19.15
C GLY A 36 29.10 -10.42 20.00
N GLU A 37 28.80 -10.22 21.29
CA GLU A 37 28.36 -11.27 22.21
C GLU A 37 26.91 -11.73 21.91
N ASP A 38 26.63 -13.03 22.10
CA ASP A 38 25.28 -13.57 22.00
C ASP A 38 24.45 -13.21 23.24
N ALA A 39 23.28 -12.59 23.01
CA ALA A 39 22.28 -12.26 24.01
C ALA A 39 21.08 -13.21 23.95
N VAL A 40 20.52 -13.53 25.12
CA VAL A 40 19.27 -14.30 25.24
C VAL A 40 18.22 -13.42 25.93
N ILE A 41 17.18 -13.06 25.20
CA ILE A 41 16.11 -12.18 25.70
C ILE A 41 14.84 -12.99 25.89
N ARG A 42 14.31 -12.99 27.11
CA ARG A 42 13.09 -13.70 27.48
C ARG A 42 11.90 -12.77 27.57
N PHE A 43 10.76 -13.26 27.11
CA PHE A 43 9.50 -12.53 27.07
C PHE A 43 8.44 -13.27 27.86
N GLN A 44 7.63 -12.53 28.62
CA GLN A 44 6.43 -13.04 29.27
C GLN A 44 5.27 -12.09 28.99
N VAL A 45 4.20 -12.61 28.41
CA VAL A 45 2.98 -11.87 28.09
C VAL A 45 1.86 -12.26 29.06
N THR A 46 1.23 -11.26 29.66
CA THR A 46 0.10 -11.42 30.58
C THR A 46 -1.02 -10.44 30.27
N ASP A 47 -2.25 -10.73 30.68
CA ASP A 47 -3.35 -9.76 30.67
C ASP A 47 -3.20 -8.74 31.82
N GLN A 48 -4.10 -7.77 31.88
CA GLN A 48 -4.16 -6.78 32.98
C GLN A 48 -4.36 -7.40 34.37
N ARG A 49 -4.81 -8.66 34.46
CA ARG A 49 -4.99 -9.40 35.71
C ARG A 49 -3.79 -10.30 36.03
N GLY A 50 -2.72 -10.23 35.24
CA GLY A 50 -1.50 -11.01 35.42
C GLY A 50 -1.59 -12.45 34.93
N ARG A 51 -2.66 -12.84 34.23
CA ARG A 51 -2.79 -14.20 33.69
C ARG A 51 -2.00 -14.31 32.39
N SER A 52 -1.27 -15.41 32.21
CA SER A 52 -0.55 -15.72 30.98
C SER A 52 -1.47 -15.70 29.74
N VAL A 53 -1.04 -15.04 28.68
CA VAL A 53 -1.79 -14.98 27.41
C VAL A 53 -0.89 -15.40 26.24
N PRO A 54 -1.19 -16.53 25.57
CA PRO A 54 -0.53 -16.89 24.32
C PRO A 54 -0.74 -15.79 23.28
N SER A 55 0.37 -15.27 22.74
CA SER A 55 0.41 -14.11 21.88
C SER A 55 1.49 -14.25 20.81
N ALA A 56 1.32 -13.54 19.71
CA ALA A 56 2.40 -13.29 18.76
C ALA A 56 3.11 -11.99 19.14
N LEU A 57 4.44 -12.02 19.19
CA LEU A 57 5.30 -10.87 19.48
C LEU A 57 5.97 -10.37 18.19
N GLY A 58 5.83 -9.09 17.87
CA GLY A 58 6.69 -8.37 16.94
C GLY A 58 7.82 -7.70 17.72
N LEU A 59 9.07 -7.97 17.37
CA LEU A 59 10.26 -7.43 18.02
C LEU A 59 11.07 -6.58 17.04
N ILE A 60 11.51 -5.42 17.50
CA ILE A 60 12.41 -4.54 16.76
C ILE A 60 13.53 -4.12 17.73
N ILE A 61 14.78 -4.25 17.32
CA ILE A 61 15.94 -3.77 18.08
C ILE A 61 16.73 -2.82 17.19
N VAL A 62 16.80 -1.55 17.57
CA VAL A 62 17.47 -0.48 16.82
C VAL A 62 18.39 0.32 17.76
N ASP A 63 19.39 0.99 17.22
CA ASP A 63 20.26 1.85 18.02
C ASP A 63 19.45 3.04 18.56
N GLU A 64 19.54 3.35 19.86
CA GLU A 64 18.79 4.45 20.47
C GLU A 64 19.14 5.82 19.84
N SER A 65 20.37 5.97 19.30
CA SER A 65 20.81 7.20 18.62
C SER A 65 19.98 7.54 17.37
N VAL A 66 19.33 6.55 16.74
CA VAL A 66 18.43 6.77 15.60
C VAL A 66 17.22 7.64 16.00
N TYR A 67 16.72 7.50 17.23
CA TYR A 67 15.59 8.30 17.73
C TYR A 67 16.00 9.71 18.15
N ALA A 68 17.25 9.92 18.56
CA ALA A 68 17.75 11.26 18.86
C ALA A 68 17.76 12.19 17.62
N LEU A 69 17.92 11.61 16.42
CA LEU A 69 17.79 12.33 15.15
C LEU A 69 16.34 12.67 14.79
N GLN A 70 15.37 11.85 15.26
CA GLN A 70 13.95 12.05 15.03
C GLN A 70 13.40 13.22 15.86
N GLU A 71 13.91 13.42 17.08
CA GLU A 71 13.63 14.61 17.91
C GLU A 71 14.30 15.89 17.37
N MET A 72 15.32 15.78 16.51
CA MET A 72 15.97 16.93 15.85
C MET A 72 15.33 17.34 14.51
N GLN A 73 14.29 16.65 14.04
CA GLN A 73 13.50 17.10 12.87
C GLN A 73 12.22 17.82 13.31
N PRO A 74 12.24 19.15 13.52
CA PRO A 74 11.04 19.93 13.80
C PRO A 74 10.04 19.92 12.63
N GLY A 75 10.35 19.30 11.49
CA GLY A 75 9.46 19.21 10.34
C GLY A 75 8.19 18.39 10.61
N LEU A 76 8.27 17.31 11.40
CA LEU A 76 7.12 16.45 11.70
C LEU A 76 6.22 17.10 12.76
N GLU A 77 6.79 17.68 13.80
CA GLU A 77 6.05 18.46 14.80
C GLU A 77 5.46 19.73 14.19
N LYS A 78 6.20 20.47 13.36
CA LYS A 78 5.68 21.68 12.71
C LYS A 78 4.61 21.34 11.67
N ALA A 79 4.73 20.26 10.90
CA ALA A 79 3.65 19.80 10.04
C ALA A 79 2.43 19.37 10.86
N TYR A 80 2.62 18.65 11.96
CA TYR A 80 1.57 18.24 12.88
C TYR A 80 0.88 19.44 13.53
N PHE A 81 1.62 20.42 14.06
CA PHE A 81 1.11 21.65 14.68
C PHE A 81 0.54 22.65 13.67
N THR A 82 1.04 22.68 12.42
CA THR A 82 0.48 23.54 11.35
C THR A 82 -0.82 22.92 10.83
N LEU A 83 -0.87 21.60 10.63
CA LEU A 83 -2.09 20.86 10.34
C LEU A 83 -3.09 20.98 11.49
N GLU A 84 -2.65 20.94 12.75
CA GLU A 84 -3.50 21.14 13.93
C GLU A 84 -4.06 22.56 13.99
N LYS A 85 -3.26 23.58 13.66
CA LYS A 85 -3.71 24.98 13.61
C LYS A 85 -4.70 25.24 12.47
N GLU A 86 -4.57 24.55 11.35
CA GLU A 86 -5.53 24.58 10.22
C GLU A 86 -6.76 23.70 10.45
N LEU A 87 -6.63 22.56 11.15
CA LEU A 87 -7.74 21.70 11.59
C LEU A 87 -8.60 22.34 12.70
N LEU A 88 -8.04 23.33 13.41
CA LEU A 88 -8.77 24.17 14.37
C LEU A 88 -9.61 25.27 13.70
N GLU A 89 -9.51 25.46 12.37
CA GLU A 89 -10.43 26.33 11.64
C GLU A 89 -11.76 25.59 11.33
N PRO A 90 -12.92 26.17 11.68
CA PRO A 90 -14.19 25.47 11.65
C PRO A 90 -14.67 25.21 10.21
N LYS A 91 -14.83 23.93 9.85
CA LYS A 91 -15.55 23.48 8.65
C LYS A 91 -16.68 22.50 9.05
N TYR A 92 -17.90 22.76 8.56
CA TYR A 92 -19.16 22.03 8.84
C TYR A 92 -19.25 20.75 7.96
N GLU A 93 -19.95 19.65 8.31
CA GLU A 93 -21.42 19.44 8.20
C GLU A 93 -21.89 18.06 8.82
N ILE A 94 -23.04 18.08 9.55
CA ILE A 94 -24.24 17.17 9.75
C ILE A 94 -24.07 15.62 9.62
N GLU A 95 -24.63 14.65 10.39
CA GLU A 95 -25.89 14.40 11.15
C GLU A 95 -25.69 13.21 12.14
N PHE A 96 -26.42 13.12 13.27
CA PHE A 96 -26.47 11.90 14.12
C PHE A 96 -27.83 11.19 13.97
N GLY A 97 -27.79 9.92 13.56
CA GLY A 97 -28.95 8.99 13.59
C GLY A 97 -29.23 8.40 14.99
N PRO A 98 -30.39 7.72 15.18
CA PRO A 98 -30.96 7.39 16.49
C PRO A 98 -30.33 6.15 17.16
N ALA A 99 -30.75 5.91 18.41
CA ALA A 99 -30.26 4.89 19.34
C ALA A 99 -30.17 3.45 18.77
N ILE A 100 -29.08 2.77 19.16
CA ILE A 100 -28.73 1.38 18.81
C ILE A 100 -29.88 0.41 19.14
N THR A 101 -30.30 -0.38 18.15
CA THR A 101 -31.33 -1.44 18.27
C THR A 101 -30.69 -2.84 18.43
N PHE A 102 -31.47 -3.88 18.77
CA PHE A 102 -30.99 -5.27 18.87
C PHE A 102 -30.38 -5.78 17.55
N GLU A 103 -30.89 -5.29 16.41
CA GLU A 103 -30.35 -5.56 15.09
C GLU A 103 -28.94 -4.98 14.91
N ASP A 104 -28.64 -3.85 15.56
CA ASP A 104 -27.30 -3.25 15.60
C ASP A 104 -26.33 -3.98 16.55
N MET A 105 -26.83 -4.80 17.48
CA MET A 105 -26.01 -5.66 18.36
C MET A 105 -25.61 -6.98 17.70
N VAL A 106 -26.36 -7.44 16.70
CA VAL A 106 -26.11 -8.69 15.95
C VAL A 106 -25.52 -8.42 14.56
N LYS A 107 -25.55 -7.17 14.08
CA LYS A 107 -24.79 -6.75 12.89
C LYS A 107 -23.31 -7.05 13.08
N VAL A 108 -22.71 -7.59 12.02
CA VAL A 108 -21.28 -7.76 11.88
C VAL A 108 -20.63 -6.39 12.05
N ARG A 109 -20.09 -6.10 13.24
CA ARG A 109 -19.08 -5.05 13.37
C ARG A 109 -17.82 -5.61 12.74
N GLU A 110 -17.55 -5.19 11.52
CA GLU A 110 -16.21 -5.29 10.97
C GLU A 110 -15.25 -4.65 11.99
N LEU A 111 -14.24 -5.41 12.40
CA LEU A 111 -13.05 -4.81 12.99
C LEU A 111 -12.58 -3.77 11.96
N GLU A 112 -12.44 -2.51 12.39
CA GLU A 112 -11.92 -1.44 11.53
C GLU A 112 -10.79 -2.00 10.68
N GLU A 113 -10.92 -1.87 9.36
CA GLU A 113 -10.00 -2.46 8.38
C GLU A 113 -8.54 -2.07 8.70
N ARG A 114 -8.34 -0.91 9.33
CA ARG A 114 -7.06 -0.43 9.87
C ARG A 114 -6.44 -1.34 10.94
N ARG A 115 -7.23 -1.90 11.86
CA ARG A 115 -6.75 -2.83 12.90
C ARG A 115 -6.42 -4.20 12.33
N GLN A 116 -7.21 -4.68 11.36
CA GLN A 116 -6.89 -5.91 10.65
C GLN A 116 -5.68 -5.76 9.73
N THR A 117 -5.55 -4.62 9.06
CA THR A 117 -4.39 -4.29 8.22
C THR A 117 -3.15 -4.16 9.09
N ALA A 118 -3.22 -3.47 10.23
CA ALA A 118 -2.13 -3.43 11.20
C ALA A 118 -1.71 -4.83 11.67
N ALA A 119 -2.67 -5.70 12.02
CA ALA A 119 -2.37 -7.07 12.46
C ALA A 119 -1.81 -7.96 11.33
N LYS A 120 -2.32 -7.84 10.09
CA LYS A 120 -1.80 -8.55 8.91
C LYS A 120 -0.40 -8.09 8.53
N VAL A 121 -0.16 -6.78 8.56
CA VAL A 121 1.16 -6.18 8.35
C VAL A 121 2.14 -6.66 9.42
N LEU A 122 1.70 -6.75 10.68
CA LEU A 122 2.52 -7.25 11.78
C LEU A 122 2.88 -8.75 11.66
N LEU A 123 2.03 -9.59 11.05
CA LEU A 123 2.15 -11.06 11.13
C LEU A 123 2.32 -11.80 9.79
N ALA A 124 2.57 -11.08 8.69
CA ALA A 124 2.59 -11.62 7.32
C ALA A 124 3.56 -12.79 7.05
N LYS A 125 4.53 -13.06 7.95
CA LYS A 125 5.56 -14.10 7.77
C LYS A 125 5.35 -15.39 8.58
N ALA A 126 4.23 -15.53 9.29
CA ALA A 126 3.98 -16.72 10.10
C ALA A 126 3.48 -17.89 9.25
N GLU A 127 4.31 -18.90 9.01
CA GLU A 127 3.81 -20.22 8.57
C GLU A 127 3.20 -20.95 9.78
N PRO A 128 1.88 -21.24 9.77
CA PRO A 128 1.26 -21.95 10.87
C PRO A 128 1.72 -23.41 10.87
N PRO A 129 1.99 -24.03 12.03
CA PRO A 129 2.11 -25.47 12.08
C PRO A 129 0.80 -26.09 11.58
N THR A 130 0.94 -26.99 10.62
CA THR A 130 -0.10 -27.54 9.75
C THR A 130 -1.44 -27.91 10.43
N LYS A 131 -2.53 -27.69 9.68
CA LYS A 131 -3.98 -27.85 9.95
C LYS A 131 -4.73 -26.62 10.48
N PHE A 132 -4.29 -25.41 10.15
CA PHE A 132 -5.12 -24.23 10.36
C PHE A 132 -5.23 -23.37 9.11
N ALA A 133 -6.46 -23.19 8.63
CA ALA A 133 -6.79 -22.26 7.56
C ALA A 133 -7.26 -20.95 8.21
N TRP A 134 -6.62 -19.84 7.87
CA TRP A 134 -6.93 -18.48 8.35
C TRP A 134 -8.31 -17.93 7.92
N GLN A 135 -9.17 -18.77 7.36
CA GLN A 135 -10.43 -18.40 6.73
C GLN A 135 -11.68 -18.60 7.61
N VAL A 136 -11.55 -18.81 8.92
CA VAL A 136 -12.74 -19.00 9.76
C VAL A 136 -13.08 -17.69 10.47
N ASN A 137 -14.04 -16.96 9.90
CA ASN A 137 -14.67 -15.79 10.54
C ASN A 137 -15.28 -16.24 11.89
N PRO A 138 -14.77 -15.78 13.05
CA PRO A 138 -15.26 -16.22 14.36
C PRO A 138 -16.73 -15.83 14.62
N ALA A 139 -17.26 -14.82 13.92
CA ALA A 139 -18.68 -14.50 13.93
C ALA A 139 -19.48 -15.54 13.13
N GLN A 140 -18.96 -15.99 12.00
CA GLN A 140 -19.57 -17.09 11.23
C GLN A 140 -19.56 -18.39 12.03
N ALA A 141 -18.46 -18.75 12.68
CA ALA A 141 -18.40 -19.94 13.54
C ALA A 141 -19.35 -19.86 14.75
N ARG A 142 -19.58 -18.65 15.31
CA ARG A 142 -20.58 -18.43 16.37
C ARG A 142 -22.01 -18.49 15.83
N ARG A 143 -22.24 -17.97 14.62
CA ARG A 143 -23.53 -18.03 13.94
C ARG A 143 -23.90 -19.46 13.58
N GLU A 144 -22.98 -20.22 12.99
CA GLU A 144 -23.16 -21.64 12.69
C GLU A 144 -23.44 -22.46 13.95
N LYS A 145 -22.74 -22.18 15.06
CA LYS A 145 -23.03 -22.82 16.37
C LYS A 145 -24.40 -22.42 16.94
N LEU A 146 -24.83 -21.17 16.77
CA LEU A 146 -26.15 -20.71 17.19
C LEU A 146 -27.25 -21.36 16.34
N ASP A 147 -27.06 -21.43 15.03
CA ASP A 147 -27.99 -22.08 14.09
C ASP A 147 -28.08 -23.59 14.39
N GLU A 148 -26.98 -24.27 14.69
CA GLU A 148 -26.97 -25.69 15.11
C GLU A 148 -27.74 -25.91 16.42
N ARG A 149 -27.60 -24.99 17.40
CA ARG A 149 -28.38 -25.05 18.65
C ARG A 149 -29.86 -24.81 18.41
N LEU A 150 -30.20 -23.82 17.59
CA LEU A 150 -31.57 -23.51 17.21
C LEU A 150 -32.21 -24.67 16.44
N ASP A 151 -31.47 -25.38 15.59
CA ASP A 151 -31.93 -26.61 14.91
C ASP A 151 -32.29 -27.71 15.92
N LYS A 152 -31.41 -27.98 16.89
CA LYS A 152 -31.65 -28.97 17.95
C LYS A 152 -32.86 -28.61 18.81
N LEU A 153 -32.95 -27.34 19.22
CA LEU A 153 -34.07 -26.85 20.01
C LEU A 153 -35.39 -26.94 19.24
N SER A 154 -35.41 -26.54 17.96
CA SER A 154 -36.62 -26.59 17.13
C SER A 154 -37.10 -28.04 16.95
N ALA A 155 -36.19 -28.98 16.71
CA ALA A 155 -36.51 -30.40 16.57
C ALA A 155 -37.10 -30.98 17.88
N ALA A 156 -36.46 -30.72 19.01
CA ALA A 156 -36.92 -31.22 20.31
C ALA A 156 -38.27 -30.59 20.73
N LEU A 157 -38.44 -29.28 20.50
CA LEU A 157 -39.69 -28.59 20.76
C LEU A 157 -40.84 -29.16 19.92
N TYR A 158 -40.59 -29.41 18.64
CA TYR A 158 -41.57 -30.01 17.74
C TYR A 158 -41.96 -31.44 18.15
N ASP A 159 -40.98 -32.30 18.44
CA ASP A 159 -41.22 -33.68 18.90
C ASP A 159 -41.97 -33.75 20.24
N TYR A 160 -41.69 -32.80 21.13
CA TYR A 160 -42.38 -32.67 22.41
C TYR A 160 -43.83 -32.24 22.20
N ALA A 161 -44.06 -31.24 21.34
CA ALA A 161 -45.38 -30.69 21.06
C ALA A 161 -46.34 -31.69 20.40
N GLN A 162 -45.83 -32.70 19.68
CA GLN A 162 -46.66 -33.79 19.16
C GLN A 162 -47.22 -34.73 20.24
N LYS A 163 -46.60 -34.74 21.43
CA LYS A 163 -46.93 -35.70 22.50
C LYS A 163 -47.61 -35.04 23.70
N LYS A 164 -47.30 -33.76 23.95
CA LYS A 164 -47.73 -33.02 25.14
C LYS A 164 -48.09 -31.57 24.78
N PRO A 165 -49.06 -30.96 25.47
CA PRO A 165 -49.40 -29.56 25.25
C PRO A 165 -48.23 -28.67 25.65
N VAL A 166 -47.81 -27.78 24.74
CA VAL A 166 -46.72 -26.82 24.94
C VAL A 166 -47.20 -25.41 25.25
N GLY A 167 -48.46 -25.10 24.89
CA GLY A 167 -49.08 -23.81 25.11
C GLY A 167 -49.83 -23.73 26.43
N GLN A 168 -50.00 -22.49 26.90
CA GLN A 168 -50.91 -22.12 27.99
C GLN A 168 -51.52 -20.75 27.66
N LEU A 169 -52.82 -20.60 27.95
CA LEU A 169 -53.48 -19.30 27.91
C LEU A 169 -53.08 -18.53 29.17
N ASP A 170 -52.44 -17.38 29.01
CA ASP A 170 -52.17 -16.48 30.12
C ASP A 170 -53.51 -15.89 30.63
N PRO A 171 -53.91 -16.18 31.89
CA PRO A 171 -55.17 -15.69 32.43
C PRO A 171 -55.23 -14.15 32.53
N ALA A 172 -54.09 -13.46 32.64
CA ALA A 172 -54.01 -12.00 32.76
C ALA A 172 -54.12 -11.29 31.41
N THR A 173 -53.37 -11.74 30.41
CA THR A 173 -53.32 -11.09 29.09
C THR A 173 -54.30 -11.66 28.08
N LYS A 174 -54.92 -12.82 28.39
CA LYS A 174 -55.78 -13.59 27.47
C LYS A 174 -55.06 -13.95 26.16
N ARG A 175 -53.73 -14.02 26.18
CA ARG A 175 -52.90 -14.42 25.04
C ARG A 175 -52.33 -15.82 25.25
N TRP A 176 -52.27 -16.59 24.18
CA TRP A 176 -51.60 -17.88 24.19
C TRP A 176 -50.08 -17.71 24.05
N GLY A 177 -49.32 -18.48 24.83
CA GLY A 177 -47.87 -18.54 24.76
C GLY A 177 -47.34 -19.88 25.26
N TYR A 178 -46.02 -20.09 25.20
CA TYR A 178 -45.41 -21.28 25.76
C TYR A 178 -45.56 -21.36 27.28
N GLN A 179 -45.67 -22.58 27.81
CA GLN A 179 -45.60 -22.80 29.26
C GLN A 179 -44.28 -22.24 29.83
N PRO A 180 -44.29 -21.49 30.96
CA PRO A 180 -43.08 -20.83 31.49
C PRO A 180 -41.92 -21.77 31.83
N ASP A 181 -42.20 -23.04 32.12
CA ASP A 181 -41.21 -24.07 32.48
C ASP A 181 -40.85 -25.00 31.31
N LEU A 182 -41.29 -24.70 30.07
CA LEU A 182 -41.16 -25.60 28.93
C LEU A 182 -39.71 -25.91 28.56
N LEU A 183 -38.80 -24.93 28.58
CA LEU A 183 -37.37 -25.17 28.30
C LEU A 183 -36.75 -26.16 29.30
N THR A 184 -37.11 -26.04 30.57
CA THR A 184 -36.67 -26.97 31.62
C THR A 184 -37.23 -28.37 31.40
N LYS A 185 -38.50 -28.48 30.98
CA LYS A 185 -39.12 -29.76 30.60
C LYS A 185 -38.44 -30.38 29.37
N LEU A 186 -38.12 -29.58 28.36
CA LEU A 186 -37.43 -30.04 27.14
C LEU A 186 -36.05 -30.60 27.47
N VAL A 187 -35.23 -29.91 28.26
CA VAL A 187 -33.90 -30.41 28.68
C VAL A 187 -34.00 -31.70 29.50
N LYS A 188 -35.09 -31.89 30.27
CA LYS A 188 -35.28 -33.08 31.11
C LYS A 188 -35.80 -34.29 30.34
N GLU A 189 -36.65 -34.07 29.33
CA GLU A 189 -37.43 -35.12 28.67
C GLU A 189 -37.01 -35.39 27.22
N THR A 190 -36.04 -34.61 26.69
CA THR A 190 -35.46 -34.78 25.36
C THR A 190 -33.93 -34.81 25.45
N ASP A 191 -33.24 -35.05 24.33
CA ASP A 191 -31.77 -35.08 24.28
C ASP A 191 -31.12 -33.68 24.35
N LEU A 192 -31.90 -32.62 24.63
CA LEU A 192 -31.37 -31.27 24.78
C LEU A 192 -30.49 -31.14 26.02
N LYS A 193 -29.30 -30.54 25.89
CA LYS A 193 -28.46 -30.22 27.03
C LYS A 193 -28.78 -28.83 27.54
N ARG A 194 -28.51 -28.57 28.83
CA ARG A 194 -28.64 -27.22 29.41
C ARG A 194 -27.82 -26.17 28.64
N ALA A 195 -26.69 -26.54 28.06
CA ALA A 195 -25.87 -25.64 27.24
C ALA A 195 -26.56 -25.23 25.92
N ASP A 196 -27.50 -26.03 25.42
CA ASP A 196 -28.25 -25.73 24.19
C ASP A 196 -29.36 -24.68 24.43
N THR A 197 -29.71 -24.41 25.70
CA THR A 197 -30.67 -23.36 26.10
C THR A 197 -29.98 -22.07 26.58
N LEU A 198 -28.68 -21.90 26.31
CA LEU A 198 -27.90 -20.71 26.70
C LEU A 198 -27.47 -19.88 25.49
N ASP A 199 -27.36 -18.58 25.70
CA ASP A 199 -26.80 -17.61 24.76
C ASP A 199 -25.29 -17.80 24.54
N PRO A 200 -24.69 -17.15 23.52
CA PRO A 200 -23.24 -17.23 23.27
C PRO A 200 -22.35 -16.71 24.42
N TRP A 201 -22.93 -16.07 25.44
CA TRP A 201 -22.25 -15.52 26.62
C TRP A 201 -22.56 -16.30 27.91
N GLY A 202 -23.39 -17.34 27.86
CA GLY A 202 -23.71 -18.25 28.96
C GLY A 202 -25.00 -17.95 29.75
N ASN A 203 -25.85 -17.01 29.30
CA ASN A 203 -27.13 -16.69 29.96
C ASN A 203 -28.30 -17.53 29.40
N PRO A 204 -29.31 -17.90 30.21
CA PRO A 204 -30.49 -18.65 29.72
C PRO A 204 -31.42 -17.79 28.85
N PHE A 205 -31.87 -18.34 27.72
CA PHE A 205 -32.84 -17.69 26.82
C PHE A 205 -34.30 -17.97 27.19
N GLY A 206 -35.19 -17.04 26.82
CA GLY A 206 -36.63 -17.32 26.68
C GLY A 206 -37.00 -17.85 25.28
N LEU A 207 -38.05 -18.67 25.17
CA LEU A 207 -38.54 -19.16 23.86
C LEU A 207 -39.06 -18.03 22.96
N ASP A 208 -39.58 -16.96 23.54
CA ASP A 208 -40.08 -15.79 22.79
C ASP A 208 -38.93 -14.97 22.17
N GLU A 209 -37.80 -14.85 22.86
CA GLU A 209 -36.59 -14.19 22.36
C GLU A 209 -35.99 -14.99 21.20
N LEU A 210 -35.96 -16.32 21.32
CA LEU A 210 -35.51 -17.21 20.26
C LEU A 210 -36.44 -17.16 19.04
N GLY A 211 -37.74 -16.99 19.26
CA GLY A 211 -38.73 -16.76 18.20
C GLY A 211 -38.48 -15.49 17.38
N GLN A 212 -37.78 -14.48 17.93
CA GLN A 212 -37.37 -13.29 17.16
C GLN A 212 -36.21 -13.59 16.19
N VAL A 213 -35.35 -14.54 16.55
CA VAL A 213 -34.20 -14.96 15.73
C VAL A 213 -34.62 -15.99 14.67
N ARG A 214 -35.56 -16.88 14.99
CA ARG A 214 -36.06 -17.91 14.08
C ARG A 214 -37.59 -18.02 14.17
N ALA A 215 -38.26 -17.68 13.07
CA ALA A 215 -39.72 -17.64 13.01
C ALA A 215 -40.40 -18.99 13.33
N GLU A 216 -39.72 -20.12 13.09
CA GLU A 216 -40.24 -21.48 13.36
C GLU A 216 -40.43 -21.77 14.85
N VAL A 217 -39.68 -21.07 15.71
CA VAL A 217 -39.72 -21.21 17.18
C VAL A 217 -40.84 -20.34 17.78
N LYS A 218 -41.50 -19.48 16.99
CA LYS A 218 -42.65 -18.70 17.48
C LYS A 218 -43.84 -19.63 17.77
N PHE A 219 -44.46 -19.42 18.93
CA PHE A 219 -45.59 -20.20 19.41
C PHE A 219 -46.73 -20.30 18.37
N ASP A 220 -47.09 -19.18 17.74
CA ASP A 220 -48.18 -19.12 16.77
C ASP A 220 -47.92 -19.96 15.52
N ASN A 221 -46.67 -19.93 15.02
CA ASN A 221 -46.29 -20.66 13.81
C ASN A 221 -46.25 -22.17 14.06
N LEU A 222 -45.72 -22.59 15.21
CA LEU A 222 -45.72 -24.00 15.62
C LEU A 222 -47.15 -24.52 15.85
N SER A 223 -47.99 -23.72 16.50
CA SER A 223 -49.37 -24.10 16.81
C SER A 223 -50.22 -24.22 15.54
N ARG A 224 -50.09 -23.30 14.58
CA ARG A 224 -50.76 -23.43 13.26
C ARG A 224 -50.32 -24.68 12.50
N LEU A 225 -49.02 -25.01 12.52
CA LEU A 225 -48.50 -26.22 11.88
C LEU A 225 -49.08 -27.50 12.52
N LEU A 226 -49.12 -27.56 13.85
CA LEU A 226 -49.70 -28.71 14.57
C LEU A 226 -51.22 -28.82 14.32
N ALA A 227 -51.93 -27.69 14.23
CA ALA A 227 -53.34 -27.66 13.90
C ALA A 227 -53.59 -28.25 12.49
N ALA A 228 -52.82 -27.83 11.48
CA ALA A 228 -52.90 -28.37 10.13
C ALA A 228 -52.64 -29.89 10.07
N GLN A 229 -51.71 -30.40 10.87
CA GLN A 229 -51.47 -31.85 10.98
C GLN A 229 -52.62 -32.61 11.64
N GLY A 230 -53.24 -32.03 12.67
CA GLY A 230 -54.44 -32.58 13.30
C GLY A 230 -55.59 -32.71 12.29
N LEU A 231 -55.82 -31.68 11.48
CA LEU A 231 -56.79 -31.71 10.38
C LEU A 231 -56.51 -32.87 9.42
N ASN A 232 -55.27 -33.01 8.97
CA ASN A 232 -54.85 -34.08 8.05
C ASN A 232 -55.15 -35.48 8.62
N LYS A 233 -54.86 -35.68 9.91
CA LYS A 233 -55.13 -36.94 10.61
C LYS A 233 -56.63 -37.24 10.70
N ILE A 234 -57.45 -36.23 11.01
CA ILE A 234 -58.91 -36.37 11.08
C ILE A 234 -59.50 -36.67 9.70
N TYR A 235 -59.05 -35.98 8.64
CA TYR A 235 -59.49 -36.27 7.27
C TYR A 235 -59.12 -37.69 6.82
N GLY A 236 -57.91 -38.16 7.15
CA GLY A 236 -57.50 -39.54 6.91
C GLY A 236 -58.39 -40.55 7.65
N ALA A 237 -58.76 -40.26 8.89
CA ALA A 237 -59.65 -41.10 9.69
C ALA A 237 -61.09 -41.11 9.15
N LEU A 238 -61.63 -39.98 8.69
CA LEU A 238 -62.95 -39.91 8.03
C LEU A 238 -62.98 -40.75 6.76
N ALA A 239 -61.92 -40.69 5.93
CA ALA A 239 -61.81 -41.52 4.72
C ALA A 239 -61.78 -43.02 5.06
N GLN A 240 -61.04 -43.40 6.10
CA GLN A 240 -60.95 -44.80 6.55
C GLN A 240 -62.27 -45.29 7.17
N PHE A 241 -62.94 -44.47 7.99
CA PHE A 241 -64.22 -44.80 8.59
C PHE A 241 -65.26 -45.07 7.52
N LYS A 242 -65.37 -44.17 6.54
CA LYS A 242 -66.24 -44.35 5.38
C LYS A 242 -65.96 -45.67 4.66
N SER A 243 -64.70 -45.94 4.34
CA SER A 243 -64.33 -47.17 3.63
C SER A 243 -64.65 -48.44 4.43
N ARG A 244 -64.61 -48.39 5.77
CA ARG A 244 -65.04 -49.49 6.63
C ARG A 244 -66.56 -49.67 6.62
N GLU A 245 -67.32 -48.59 6.68
CA GLU A 245 -68.79 -48.64 6.66
C GLU A 245 -69.34 -49.12 5.31
N GLU A 246 -68.83 -48.61 4.18
CA GLU A 246 -69.20 -49.09 2.83
C GLU A 246 -68.95 -50.60 2.68
N ARG A 247 -67.87 -51.12 3.29
CA ARG A 247 -67.58 -52.56 3.31
C ARG A 247 -68.52 -53.35 4.24
N ARG A 248 -68.98 -52.73 5.33
CA ARG A 248 -69.85 -53.36 6.35
C ARG A 248 -71.29 -53.46 5.88
N THR A 249 -71.84 -52.39 5.29
CA THR A 249 -73.25 -52.34 4.85
C THR A 249 -73.45 -52.86 3.42
N LYS A 250 -72.36 -52.96 2.63
CA LYS A 250 -72.39 -53.21 1.17
C LYS A 250 -73.22 -52.19 0.37
N GLU A 251 -73.59 -51.07 0.99
CA GLU A 251 -74.27 -49.95 0.35
C GLU A 251 -73.29 -48.82 0.07
N ARG A 252 -73.33 -48.28 -1.15
CA ARG A 252 -72.46 -47.19 -1.60
C ARG A 252 -73.32 -45.97 -1.87
N THR A 253 -73.41 -45.08 -0.90
CA THR A 253 -74.19 -43.82 -0.99
C THR A 253 -73.30 -42.66 -1.47
N ASP A 254 -73.82 -41.84 -2.38
CA ASP A 254 -73.14 -40.66 -2.93
C ASP A 254 -74.14 -39.49 -3.04
N PRO A 255 -73.93 -38.35 -2.35
CA PRO A 255 -72.85 -38.06 -1.40
C PRO A 255 -73.03 -38.75 -0.05
N TRP A 256 -71.93 -39.27 0.50
CA TRP A 256 -71.91 -39.84 1.85
C TRP A 256 -72.19 -38.77 2.90
N THR A 257 -73.12 -39.05 3.82
CA THR A 257 -73.44 -38.15 4.94
C THR A 257 -72.87 -38.73 6.23
N PHE A 258 -71.94 -38.02 6.87
CA PHE A 258 -71.46 -38.40 8.20
C PHE A 258 -72.50 -38.00 9.27
N PRO A 259 -72.70 -38.83 10.30
CA PRO A 259 -73.46 -38.46 11.49
C PRO A 259 -72.86 -37.24 12.21
N ASP A 260 -73.67 -36.48 12.93
CA ASP A 260 -73.20 -35.31 13.68
C ASP A 260 -72.21 -35.69 14.80
N ASP A 261 -72.28 -36.93 15.31
CA ASP A 261 -71.38 -37.52 16.32
C ASP A 261 -70.16 -38.24 15.70
N ILE A 262 -69.81 -37.97 14.43
CA ILE A 262 -68.78 -38.72 13.71
C ILE A 262 -67.40 -38.65 14.37
N LEU A 263 -67.01 -37.53 14.96
CA LEU A 263 -65.69 -37.42 15.61
C LEU A 263 -65.56 -38.37 16.80
N ASP A 264 -66.63 -38.54 17.59
CA ASP A 264 -66.66 -39.52 18.69
C ASP A 264 -66.59 -40.95 18.14
N LYS A 265 -67.30 -41.24 17.04
CA LYS A 265 -67.23 -42.53 16.36
C LYS A 265 -65.85 -42.85 15.78
N LEU A 266 -65.06 -41.86 15.36
CA LEU A 266 -63.67 -42.08 14.94
C LEU A 266 -62.80 -42.57 16.12
N VAL A 267 -63.09 -42.10 17.34
CA VAL A 267 -62.41 -42.56 18.56
C VAL A 267 -62.85 -43.97 18.93
N GLU A 268 -64.16 -44.26 18.91
CA GLU A 268 -64.70 -45.61 19.17
C GLU A 268 -64.16 -46.65 18.18
N ALA A 269 -64.05 -46.27 16.89
CA ALA A 269 -63.48 -47.11 15.83
C ALA A 269 -61.94 -47.26 15.91
N LYS A 270 -61.30 -46.63 16.92
CA LYS A 270 -59.85 -46.57 17.14
C LYS A 270 -59.07 -46.03 15.94
N LEU A 271 -59.68 -45.13 15.16
CA LEU A 271 -59.03 -44.46 14.02
C LEU A 271 -58.27 -43.20 14.44
N VAL A 272 -58.72 -42.55 15.52
CA VAL A 272 -58.03 -41.45 16.21
C VAL A 272 -58.15 -41.64 17.73
N LYS A 273 -57.32 -40.96 18.51
CA LYS A 273 -57.45 -40.87 19.98
C LYS A 273 -58.25 -39.62 20.34
N LYS A 274 -58.87 -39.60 21.53
CA LYS A 274 -59.57 -38.40 22.03
C LYS A 274 -58.65 -37.16 22.08
N SER A 275 -57.37 -37.35 22.36
CA SER A 275 -56.36 -36.28 22.33
C SER A 275 -56.08 -35.73 20.93
N ASP A 276 -56.33 -36.51 19.88
CA ASP A 276 -56.10 -36.08 18.49
C ASP A 276 -57.23 -35.17 17.97
N LEU A 277 -58.34 -35.11 18.71
CA LEU A 277 -59.49 -34.25 18.40
C LEU A 277 -59.41 -32.89 19.08
N ILE A 278 -58.33 -32.61 19.82
CA ILE A 278 -58.07 -31.32 20.46
C ILE A 278 -56.96 -30.61 19.70
N ASP A 279 -57.17 -29.35 19.34
CA ASP A 279 -56.20 -28.51 18.67
C ASP A 279 -55.13 -27.96 19.65
N PRO A 280 -54.06 -27.32 19.15
CA PRO A 280 -52.97 -26.83 19.99
C PRO A 280 -53.38 -25.72 20.99
N TRP A 281 -54.55 -25.11 20.80
CA TRP A 281 -55.15 -24.12 21.71
C TRP A 281 -56.21 -24.77 22.62
N GLY A 282 -56.24 -26.10 22.72
CA GLY A 282 -57.07 -26.83 23.65
C GLY A 282 -58.54 -26.93 23.27
N GLN A 283 -58.93 -26.55 22.05
CA GLN A 283 -60.30 -26.61 21.55
C GLN A 283 -60.56 -27.85 20.69
N PRO A 284 -61.78 -28.41 20.67
CA PRO A 284 -62.09 -29.52 19.78
C PRO A 284 -62.14 -29.06 18.32
N TYR A 285 -61.62 -29.88 17.40
CA TYR A 285 -61.84 -29.66 15.97
C TYR A 285 -63.33 -29.77 15.63
N VAL A 286 -63.81 -28.93 14.71
CA VAL A 286 -65.21 -28.91 14.29
C VAL A 286 -65.32 -29.39 12.85
N LEU A 287 -66.19 -30.37 12.61
CA LEU A 287 -66.57 -30.78 11.26
C LEU A 287 -67.80 -29.98 10.81
N THR A 288 -67.69 -29.26 9.69
CA THR A 288 -68.78 -28.51 9.09
C THR A 288 -69.09 -29.06 7.69
N ARG A 289 -70.38 -29.27 7.38
CA ARG A 289 -70.82 -29.61 6.02
C ARG A 289 -70.86 -28.35 5.14
N LEU A 290 -70.33 -28.45 3.93
CA LEU A 290 -70.28 -27.36 2.95
C LEU A 290 -71.36 -27.53 1.89
N ASP A 291 -72.00 -26.43 1.49
CA ASP A 291 -73.01 -26.42 0.40
C ASP A 291 -72.40 -26.62 -0.99
N LYS A 292 -71.11 -26.29 -1.14
CA LYS A 292 -70.32 -26.43 -2.38
C LYS A 292 -69.06 -27.25 -2.12
N PRO A 293 -68.57 -28.02 -3.12
CA PRO A 293 -67.35 -28.81 -2.96
C PRO A 293 -66.11 -27.92 -2.81
N ASN A 294 -65.29 -28.17 -1.79
CA ASN A 294 -63.98 -27.55 -1.60
C ASN A 294 -63.00 -28.05 -2.69
N PRO A 295 -62.52 -27.17 -3.58
CA PRO A 295 -61.69 -27.57 -4.73
C PRO A 295 -60.27 -27.97 -4.36
N THR A 296 -59.77 -27.63 -3.16
CA THR A 296 -58.37 -27.88 -2.74
C THR A 296 -58.21 -29.15 -1.89
N HIS A 297 -59.23 -30.01 -1.85
CA HIS A 297 -59.27 -31.17 -0.96
C HIS A 297 -58.80 -32.47 -1.66
N TYR A 298 -57.75 -33.12 -1.15
CA TYR A 298 -57.04 -34.21 -1.86
C TYR A 298 -57.43 -35.65 -1.49
N TYR A 299 -58.25 -35.89 -0.46
CA TYR A 299 -58.52 -37.28 0.00
C TYR A 299 -59.49 -38.05 -0.89
N THR A 300 -60.76 -37.61 -1.00
CA THR A 300 -61.78 -38.25 -1.84
C THR A 300 -62.79 -37.22 -2.37
N ALA A 301 -63.41 -37.49 -3.51
CA ALA A 301 -64.43 -36.63 -4.12
C ALA A 301 -65.70 -36.43 -3.26
N GLN A 302 -65.85 -37.12 -2.13
CA GLN A 302 -67.00 -36.96 -1.23
C GLN A 302 -66.66 -36.18 0.05
N LEU A 303 -65.40 -36.23 0.51
CA LEU A 303 -64.92 -35.37 1.60
C LEU A 303 -64.82 -33.89 1.21
N ARG A 304 -64.88 -33.58 -0.10
CA ARG A 304 -64.93 -32.19 -0.59
C ARG A 304 -66.13 -31.40 -0.07
N PHE A 305 -67.20 -32.05 0.42
CA PHE A 305 -68.35 -31.37 1.02
C PHE A 305 -68.24 -31.22 2.55
N TYR A 306 -67.07 -31.48 3.12
CA TYR A 306 -66.84 -31.40 4.55
C TYR A 306 -65.53 -30.64 4.86
N GLU A 307 -65.61 -29.69 5.78
CA GLU A 307 -64.47 -28.93 6.29
C GLU A 307 -64.23 -29.28 7.77
N VAL A 308 -63.05 -29.82 8.09
CA VAL A 308 -62.57 -29.87 9.47
C VAL A 308 -61.86 -28.55 9.73
N ARG A 309 -62.13 -27.89 10.86
CA ARG A 309 -61.46 -26.65 11.27
C ARG A 309 -61.01 -26.66 12.72
N SER A 310 -59.92 -25.95 12.98
CA SER A 310 -59.56 -25.46 14.31
C SER A 310 -59.93 -23.97 14.38
N CYS A 311 -60.57 -23.55 15.46
CA CYS A 311 -61.03 -22.15 15.65
C CYS A 311 -59.92 -21.21 16.14
N GLY A 312 -58.65 -21.61 16.02
CA GLY A 312 -57.52 -20.75 16.39
C GLY A 312 -57.45 -20.34 17.87
N PRO A 313 -56.53 -19.44 18.22
CA PRO A 313 -56.37 -18.91 19.57
C PRO A 313 -57.56 -18.09 20.08
N ASP A 314 -58.37 -17.47 19.21
CA ASP A 314 -59.50 -16.63 19.63
C ASP A 314 -60.76 -17.43 20.02
N MET A 315 -60.79 -18.72 19.67
CA MET A 315 -61.87 -19.67 19.93
C MET A 315 -63.20 -19.31 19.26
N VAL A 316 -63.20 -18.41 18.27
CA VAL A 316 -64.40 -17.93 17.57
C VAL A 316 -64.42 -18.52 16.17
N LYS A 317 -65.50 -19.23 15.83
CA LYS A 317 -65.63 -19.83 14.49
C LYS A 317 -65.72 -18.76 13.39
N GLY A 318 -64.89 -18.88 12.35
CA GLY A 318 -64.98 -18.11 11.11
C GLY A 318 -64.13 -16.84 11.10
N THR A 319 -63.20 -16.71 12.04
CA THR A 319 -62.23 -15.61 12.12
C THR A 319 -60.99 -15.92 11.28
N ALA A 320 -60.10 -14.93 11.14
CA ALA A 320 -58.93 -15.03 10.27
C ALA A 320 -57.83 -15.97 10.82
N ASP A 321 -57.94 -16.40 12.09
CA ASP A 321 -57.05 -17.35 12.74
C ASP A 321 -57.54 -18.80 12.70
N ASP A 322 -58.73 -19.06 12.16
CA ASP A 322 -59.21 -20.41 11.87
C ASP A 322 -58.21 -21.15 10.95
N VAL A 323 -57.72 -22.32 11.39
CA VAL A 323 -56.93 -23.22 10.56
C VAL A 323 -57.89 -24.21 9.89
N THR A 324 -58.11 -24.04 8.59
CA THR A 324 -59.00 -24.88 7.76
C THR A 324 -58.25 -25.67 6.69
N ASN A 325 -57.01 -25.29 6.39
CA ASN A 325 -56.20 -25.96 5.38
C ASN A 325 -55.29 -27.02 6.03
N PRO A 326 -55.52 -28.34 5.82
CA PRO A 326 -54.67 -29.40 6.38
C PRO A 326 -53.25 -29.44 5.79
N TYR A 327 -52.97 -28.60 4.79
CA TYR A 327 -51.67 -28.46 4.15
C TYR A 327 -51.04 -27.08 4.39
N GLU A 328 -51.57 -26.29 5.34
CA GLU A 328 -50.94 -25.02 5.73
C GLU A 328 -49.51 -25.29 6.19
N MET A 329 -48.55 -24.74 5.45
CA MET A 329 -47.16 -24.72 5.82
C MET A 329 -46.74 -23.25 5.98
N PRO A 330 -46.30 -22.82 7.17
CA PRO A 330 -45.68 -21.50 7.32
C PRO A 330 -44.57 -21.32 6.27
N LEU A 331 -44.38 -20.10 5.76
CA LEU A 331 -43.28 -19.79 4.83
C LEU A 331 -41.93 -20.08 5.54
N PHE A 332 -41.27 -21.17 5.17
CA PHE A 332 -39.98 -21.60 5.70
C PHE A 332 -38.89 -21.46 4.63
N GLU A 333 -37.93 -20.54 4.82
CA GLU A 333 -36.86 -20.27 3.83
C GLU A 333 -35.71 -21.29 3.83
N HIS A 334 -35.68 -22.30 4.71
CA HIS A 334 -34.59 -23.27 4.75
C HIS A 334 -35.05 -24.73 4.89
N ARG A 335 -35.74 -25.26 3.87
CA ARG A 335 -35.98 -26.71 3.73
C ARG A 335 -34.88 -27.40 2.93
N ARG A 336 -33.84 -27.90 3.61
CA ARG A 336 -33.04 -29.04 3.12
C ARG A 336 -32.66 -30.11 4.15
N ARG A 337 -33.17 -30.09 5.40
CA ARG A 337 -32.76 -31.08 6.41
C ARG A 337 -33.83 -31.81 7.23
N PHE A 338 -35.13 -31.54 7.07
CA PHE A 338 -36.16 -32.14 7.95
C PHE A 338 -36.98 -33.31 7.36
N VAL A 339 -36.50 -33.98 6.30
CA VAL A 339 -37.14 -35.19 5.76
C VAL A 339 -36.12 -36.31 5.58
N ALA A 340 -35.58 -36.85 6.68
CA ALA A 340 -34.81 -38.10 6.66
C ALA A 340 -34.57 -38.70 8.05
N PHE A 341 -35.59 -38.84 8.91
CA PHE A 341 -35.46 -39.70 10.10
C PHE A 341 -36.76 -40.46 10.37
N GLY A 342 -36.77 -41.76 10.01
CA GLY A 342 -37.82 -42.69 10.41
C GLY A 342 -38.04 -43.86 9.43
N ARG A 343 -37.42 -45.01 9.75
CA ARG A 343 -37.58 -46.38 9.18
C ARG A 343 -36.83 -46.72 7.88
N GLY A 344 -35.88 -47.66 7.98
CA GLY A 344 -35.51 -48.52 6.85
C GLY A 344 -34.07 -49.04 6.83
N ARG A 345 -33.84 -50.17 7.52
CA ARG A 345 -32.63 -51.00 7.62
C ARG A 345 -32.11 -51.53 6.27
N MET A 346 -30.79 -51.49 6.04
CA MET A 346 -29.87 -52.44 5.37
C MET A 346 -28.56 -51.69 5.06
N LEU A 347 -27.33 -52.20 5.12
CA LEU A 347 -26.70 -53.46 5.53
C LEU A 347 -25.20 -53.10 5.62
N GLY A 348 -24.48 -53.68 6.59
CA GLY A 348 -23.08 -53.34 6.86
C GLY A 348 -22.06 -53.94 5.90
N ALA A 349 -20.86 -53.36 5.95
CA ALA A 349 -19.60 -54.06 5.77
C ALA A 349 -18.50 -53.29 6.53
N ASP A 350 -18.03 -53.87 7.63
CA ASP A 350 -16.83 -53.46 8.34
C ASP A 350 -15.57 -53.77 7.53
N MET A 351 -14.55 -52.91 7.62
CA MET A 351 -13.16 -53.37 7.67
C MET A 351 -12.30 -52.41 8.50
N ALA A 352 -11.66 -53.01 9.50
CA ALA A 352 -10.72 -52.42 10.43
C ALA A 352 -9.42 -51.97 9.76
N VAL A 353 -8.77 -50.95 10.33
CA VAL A 353 -7.35 -50.65 10.09
C VAL A 353 -6.60 -50.78 11.40
N MET A 354 -5.58 -51.62 11.36
CA MET A 354 -4.75 -52.09 12.46
C MET A 354 -3.49 -51.22 12.59
N GLU A 355 -3.01 -51.05 13.82
CA GLU A 355 -1.73 -50.45 14.20
C GLU A 355 -0.51 -51.16 13.59
N GLY A 356 0.58 -50.41 13.42
CA GLY A 356 1.92 -50.92 13.16
C GLY A 356 2.99 -49.88 13.52
N ALA A 357 3.89 -50.25 14.42
CA ALA A 357 4.95 -49.42 15.00
C ALA A 357 6.36 -49.81 14.50
N MET A 358 7.34 -48.96 14.87
CA MET A 358 8.81 -49.18 15.01
C MET A 358 9.71 -48.88 13.79
N PRO A 359 11.02 -48.56 13.96
CA PRO A 359 11.74 -47.82 15.01
C PRO A 359 12.80 -46.80 14.45
N MET A 360 13.52 -46.13 15.38
CA MET A 360 14.64 -45.19 15.17
C MET A 360 15.89 -45.76 14.45
N MET A 361 16.58 -44.91 13.68
CA MET A 361 18.05 -44.90 13.59
C MET A 361 18.60 -43.47 13.40
N ALA A 362 19.72 -43.23 14.07
CA ALA A 362 20.51 -42.00 14.08
C ALA A 362 21.29 -41.80 12.76
N VAL A 363 21.49 -40.55 12.36
CA VAL A 363 22.60 -40.18 11.46
C VAL A 363 23.21 -38.85 11.90
N ALA A 364 24.54 -38.83 11.84
CA ALA A 364 25.47 -37.90 12.43
C ALA A 364 25.57 -36.54 11.71
N ARG A 365 26.16 -35.59 12.44
CA ARG A 365 26.86 -34.40 11.95
C ARG A 365 27.82 -34.73 10.80
N GLU A 366 27.88 -33.84 9.81
CA GLU A 366 29.14 -33.42 9.19
C GLU A 366 29.01 -32.02 8.58
N GLU A 367 29.77 -31.07 9.15
CA GLU A 367 30.15 -29.78 8.55
C GLU A 367 31.56 -29.92 7.96
N LYS A 368 31.76 -29.40 6.73
CA LYS A 368 32.98 -28.83 6.13
C LYS A 368 32.67 -28.48 4.66
N ALA A 369 33.18 -27.45 4.00
CA ALA A 369 34.33 -26.58 4.22
C ALA A 369 34.25 -25.29 3.37
N MET A 370 34.82 -24.20 3.88
CA MET A 370 35.51 -23.12 3.15
C MET A 370 36.70 -22.79 4.05
N GLY A 371 37.96 -22.76 3.62
CA GLY A 371 38.54 -22.27 2.38
C GLY A 371 39.68 -21.36 2.85
N ALA A 372 40.89 -21.92 2.93
CA ALA A 372 42.04 -21.28 3.56
C ALA A 372 42.53 -20.05 2.77
N ALA A 373 42.79 -18.95 3.48
CA ALA A 373 43.57 -17.81 2.99
C ALA A 373 44.75 -17.56 3.93
N ALA A 374 45.86 -17.16 3.32
CA ALA A 374 47.24 -17.29 3.78
C ALA A 374 47.62 -16.50 5.05
N SER A 375 48.47 -17.11 5.87
CA SER A 375 49.09 -16.51 7.05
C SER A 375 50.31 -15.65 6.69
N ALA A 376 50.26 -14.36 7.01
CA ALA A 376 51.45 -13.54 7.23
C ALA A 376 51.82 -13.61 8.72
N GLN A 377 53.11 -13.78 9.01
CA GLN A 377 53.67 -14.02 10.34
C GLN A 377 53.45 -12.85 11.31
N GLU A 378 52.85 -13.13 12.48
CA GLU A 378 52.87 -12.25 13.66
C GLU A 378 53.87 -12.78 14.70
N ALA A 379 54.50 -11.83 15.42
CA ALA A 379 55.41 -12.06 16.53
C ALA A 379 54.69 -12.68 17.76
N PRO A 380 55.37 -13.50 18.58
CA PRO A 380 54.72 -14.28 19.63
C PRO A 380 54.38 -13.44 20.86
N GLY A 381 53.10 -13.34 21.22
CA GLY A 381 52.68 -12.99 22.59
C GLY A 381 51.40 -12.18 22.78
N ALA A 382 50.84 -11.52 21.76
CA ALA A 382 49.59 -10.78 21.90
C ALA A 382 48.39 -11.70 21.62
N LYS A 383 47.36 -11.69 22.48
CA LYS A 383 46.08 -12.34 22.15
C LYS A 383 45.54 -11.72 20.85
N PRO A 384 45.02 -12.50 19.90
CA PRO A 384 44.42 -11.96 18.69
C PRO A 384 43.28 -11.00 19.07
N VAL A 385 43.38 -9.74 18.62
CA VAL A 385 42.38 -8.71 18.87
C VAL A 385 41.24 -8.92 17.86
N VAL A 386 40.02 -9.12 18.36
CA VAL A 386 38.83 -9.24 17.49
C VAL A 386 38.53 -7.88 16.90
N VAL A 387 38.38 -7.82 15.58
CA VAL A 387 38.06 -6.58 14.85
C VAL A 387 36.56 -6.35 14.86
N ARG A 388 36.13 -5.23 15.41
CA ARG A 388 34.75 -4.74 15.37
C ARG A 388 34.44 -4.19 13.98
N GLU A 389 33.49 -4.80 13.29
CA GLU A 389 33.11 -4.43 11.92
C GLU A 389 31.60 -4.53 11.62
N PHE A 390 30.81 -5.08 12.55
CA PHE A 390 29.36 -5.21 12.41
C PHE A 390 28.63 -4.07 13.13
N PHE A 391 28.34 -2.99 12.38
CA PHE A 391 27.68 -1.77 12.87
C PHE A 391 26.37 -1.46 12.13
N PRO A 392 25.32 -2.30 12.27
CA PRO A 392 24.02 -2.03 11.66
C PRO A 392 23.28 -0.88 12.37
N GLU A 393 22.31 -0.25 11.72
CA GLU A 393 21.37 0.67 12.39
C GLU A 393 20.22 -0.11 13.07
N THR A 394 19.79 -1.21 12.45
CA THR A 394 18.79 -2.14 12.98
C THR A 394 19.43 -3.50 13.26
N LEU A 395 19.45 -3.91 14.53
CA LEU A 395 20.03 -5.17 14.95
C LEU A 395 19.12 -6.37 14.68
N LEU A 396 17.82 -6.20 14.91
CA LEU A 396 16.83 -7.26 14.72
C LEU A 396 15.48 -6.68 14.30
N PHE A 397 14.88 -7.29 13.29
CA PHE A 397 13.45 -7.17 13.01
C PHE A 397 12.85 -8.58 12.96
N GLN A 398 12.13 -8.96 14.01
CA GLN A 398 11.46 -10.26 14.13
C GLN A 398 9.94 -10.02 14.17
N PRO A 399 9.24 -10.12 13.03
CA PRO A 399 7.84 -9.71 12.95
C PRO A 399 6.89 -10.64 13.71
N SER A 400 7.27 -11.91 13.90
CA SER A 400 6.44 -12.90 14.57
C SER A 400 7.27 -13.90 15.38
N LEU A 401 7.29 -13.71 16.68
CA LEU A 401 7.76 -14.67 17.67
C LEU A 401 6.54 -15.16 18.47
N ILE A 402 6.15 -16.42 18.26
CA ILE A 402 4.98 -17.01 18.92
C ILE A 402 5.36 -17.45 20.34
N THR A 403 4.61 -16.99 21.33
CA THR A 403 4.77 -17.47 22.70
C THR A 403 4.13 -18.85 22.88
N ASP A 404 4.61 -19.62 23.84
CA ASP A 404 3.97 -20.86 24.28
C ASP A 404 2.59 -20.62 24.94
N ASP A 405 1.94 -21.72 25.34
CA ASP A 405 0.63 -21.70 26.02
C ASP A 405 0.65 -20.96 27.37
N ARG A 406 1.84 -20.65 27.91
CA ARG A 406 2.05 -19.89 29.13
C ARG A 406 2.46 -18.43 28.83
N GLY A 407 2.38 -17.99 27.58
CA GLY A 407 2.73 -16.63 27.17
C GLY A 407 4.23 -16.35 27.19
N ARG A 408 5.10 -17.37 27.12
CA ARG A 408 6.57 -17.22 27.15
C ARG A 408 7.20 -17.38 25.79
N ALA A 409 8.24 -16.59 25.51
CA ALA A 409 9.10 -16.77 24.35
C ALA A 409 10.56 -16.42 24.66
N GLU A 410 11.48 -16.94 23.85
CA GLU A 410 12.91 -16.63 23.93
C GLU A 410 13.41 -16.21 22.54
N GLN A 411 14.21 -15.14 22.49
CA GLN A 411 14.90 -14.69 21.29
C GLN A 411 16.40 -14.64 21.56
N ARG A 412 17.18 -15.30 20.70
CA ARG A 412 18.64 -15.17 20.68
C ARG A 412 19.04 -14.10 19.69
N VAL A 413 19.93 -13.21 20.09
CA VAL A 413 20.37 -12.07 19.29
C VAL A 413 21.89 -11.98 19.38
N LYS A 414 22.57 -12.04 18.23
CA LYS A 414 24.00 -11.73 18.17
C LYS A 414 24.13 -10.20 18.24
N MET A 415 24.66 -9.67 19.33
CA MET A 415 24.79 -8.22 19.51
C MET A 415 25.75 -7.63 18.49
N ALA A 416 25.48 -6.40 18.06
CA ALA A 416 26.38 -5.67 17.18
C ALA A 416 27.64 -5.20 17.90
N ASP A 417 28.62 -4.75 17.12
CA ASP A 417 29.89 -4.28 17.64
C ASP A 417 29.83 -2.82 18.12
N SER A 418 28.70 -2.14 17.93
CA SER A 418 28.43 -0.80 18.42
C SER A 418 28.40 -0.78 19.95
N ILE A 419 29.18 0.12 20.55
CA ILE A 419 29.17 0.38 21.99
C ILE A 419 28.09 1.43 22.25
N THR A 420 26.88 0.96 22.53
CA THR A 420 25.67 1.78 22.58
C THR A 420 24.61 1.10 23.46
N THR A 421 23.51 1.81 23.69
CA THR A 421 22.27 1.21 24.16
C THR A 421 21.36 0.95 22.96
N TRP A 422 20.98 -0.31 22.80
CA TRP A 422 20.01 -0.74 21.81
C TRP A 422 18.61 -0.66 22.40
N ARG A 423 17.69 -0.01 21.67
CA ARG A 423 16.28 0.04 22.03
C ARG A 423 15.56 -1.19 21.48
N LEU A 424 15.16 -2.09 22.37
CA LEU A 424 14.22 -3.16 22.03
C LEU A 424 12.80 -2.64 22.19
N THR A 425 11.99 -2.74 21.13
CA THR A 425 10.55 -2.54 21.13
C THR A 425 9.86 -3.89 20.89
N ALA A 426 8.95 -4.27 21.78
CA ALA A 426 8.15 -5.48 21.63
C ALA A 426 6.67 -5.12 21.59
N SER A 427 5.94 -5.66 20.63
CA SER A 427 4.50 -5.50 20.46
C SER A 427 3.84 -6.88 20.47
N ALA A 428 2.79 -7.06 21.27
CA ALA A 428 2.07 -8.32 21.40
C ALA A 428 0.66 -8.21 20.81
N SER A 429 0.22 -9.28 20.14
CA SER A 429 -1.16 -9.49 19.74
C SER A 429 -1.61 -10.88 20.16
N SER A 430 -2.69 -10.96 20.94
CA SER A 430 -3.32 -12.24 21.30
C SER A 430 -4.35 -12.68 20.25
N LEU A 431 -4.76 -13.95 20.32
CA LEU A 431 -5.87 -14.49 19.51
C LEU A 431 -7.21 -13.78 19.77
N LEU A 432 -7.37 -13.12 20.92
CA LEU A 432 -8.57 -12.37 21.28
C LEU A 432 -8.55 -10.92 20.78
N GLY A 433 -7.51 -10.53 20.03
CA GLY A 433 -7.33 -9.15 19.55
C GLY A 433 -6.84 -8.18 20.64
N LEU A 434 -6.45 -8.68 21.81
CA LEU A 434 -5.78 -7.87 22.83
C LEU A 434 -4.39 -7.48 22.35
N LEU A 435 -4.04 -6.21 22.56
CA LEU A 435 -2.77 -5.63 22.13
C LEU A 435 -1.98 -5.11 23.35
N GLY A 436 -0.67 -5.11 23.22
CA GLY A 436 0.24 -4.49 24.18
C GLY A 436 1.56 -4.14 23.52
N SER A 437 2.30 -3.19 24.10
CA SER A 437 3.65 -2.85 23.65
C SER A 437 4.51 -2.41 24.82
N THR A 438 5.82 -2.66 24.73
CA THR A 438 6.81 -2.25 25.72
C THR A 438 8.14 -1.93 25.05
N THR A 439 8.99 -1.19 25.76
CA THR A 439 10.36 -0.89 25.32
C THR A 439 11.37 -1.20 26.42
N LYS A 440 12.56 -1.64 26.03
CA LYS A 440 13.65 -1.99 26.95
C LYS A 440 15.01 -1.66 26.33
N GLY A 441 15.87 -0.98 27.08
CA GLY A 441 17.27 -0.78 26.69
C GLY A 441 18.10 -2.05 26.90
N VAL A 442 18.93 -2.39 25.92
CA VAL A 442 19.93 -3.47 25.96
C VAL A 442 21.31 -2.86 25.71
N THR A 443 22.17 -2.86 26.71
CA THR A 443 23.46 -2.14 26.65
C THR A 443 24.59 -3.04 26.19
N VAL A 444 25.34 -2.58 25.18
CA VAL A 444 26.62 -3.17 24.75
C VAL A 444 27.73 -2.23 25.18
N PHE A 445 28.68 -2.73 25.98
CA PHE A 445 29.76 -1.89 26.51
C PHE A 445 31.06 -2.66 26.73
N GLN A 446 32.18 -1.96 26.58
CA GLN A 446 33.49 -2.44 27.01
C GLN A 446 34.34 -1.35 27.63
N ASP A 447 35.24 -1.72 28.54
CA ASP A 447 35.94 -0.78 29.43
C ASP A 447 37.11 -0.05 28.74
N PHE A 448 37.55 -0.53 27.58
CA PHE A 448 38.54 0.12 26.73
C PHE A 448 38.13 -0.11 25.29
N PHE A 449 38.07 0.95 24.49
CA PHE A 449 37.75 0.88 23.08
C PHE A 449 38.27 2.08 22.33
N ILE A 450 38.34 1.94 21.02
CA ILE A 450 38.64 3.01 20.09
C ILE A 450 37.45 3.23 19.17
N ASP A 451 37.24 4.47 18.73
CA ASP A 451 36.21 4.76 17.74
C ASP A 451 36.77 5.69 16.66
N ILE A 452 36.31 5.47 15.43
CA ILE A 452 36.71 6.24 14.26
C ILE A 452 35.51 7.08 13.83
N ASP A 453 35.67 8.40 13.79
CA ASP A 453 34.66 9.28 13.23
C ASP A 453 35.07 9.66 11.79
N LEU A 454 34.37 9.08 10.81
CA LEU A 454 34.61 9.27 9.39
C LEU A 454 33.57 10.22 8.79
N PRO A 455 33.96 11.08 7.83
CA PRO A 455 32.98 11.78 7.03
C PRO A 455 32.13 10.78 6.23
N VAL A 456 30.89 11.17 5.90
CA VAL A 456 29.92 10.33 5.15
C VAL A 456 30.55 9.76 3.87
N SER A 457 31.42 10.52 3.23
CA SER A 457 32.25 10.09 2.09
C SER A 457 33.36 11.11 1.85
N LEU A 458 34.36 10.72 1.08
CA LEU A 458 35.43 11.58 0.58
C LEU A 458 35.28 11.75 -0.93
N THR A 459 35.98 12.73 -1.48
CA THR A 459 36.23 12.88 -2.91
C THR A 459 37.70 12.51 -3.18
N GLN A 460 37.99 11.93 -4.35
CA GLN A 460 39.35 11.60 -4.75
C GLN A 460 40.25 12.84 -4.68
N GLY A 461 41.39 12.73 -3.97
CA GLY A 461 42.31 13.84 -3.73
C GLY A 461 42.11 14.56 -2.40
N ASP A 462 40.97 14.38 -1.73
CA ASP A 462 40.72 14.97 -0.41
C ASP A 462 41.78 14.52 0.60
N GLN A 463 42.20 15.44 1.47
CA GLN A 463 43.09 15.17 2.59
C GLN A 463 42.34 15.34 3.90
N VAL A 464 42.24 14.29 4.71
CA VAL A 464 41.48 14.32 5.96
C VAL A 464 42.35 13.87 7.12
N HIS A 465 42.24 14.58 8.24
CA HIS A 465 42.80 14.15 9.52
C HIS A 465 41.74 13.32 10.23
N ILE A 466 41.81 11.99 10.10
CA ILE A 466 40.80 11.10 10.66
C ILE A 466 40.92 11.10 12.18
N PRO A 467 39.91 11.58 12.92
CA PRO A 467 39.89 11.49 14.37
C PRO A 467 39.64 10.05 14.83
N VAL A 468 40.54 9.55 15.67
CA VAL A 468 40.38 8.30 16.41
C VAL A 468 40.29 8.65 17.90
N ALA A 469 39.11 8.46 18.46
CA ALA A 469 38.88 8.62 19.89
C ALA A 469 39.29 7.33 20.62
N VAL A 470 40.07 7.47 21.68
CA VAL A 470 40.53 6.37 22.53
C VAL A 470 39.94 6.56 23.91
N TYR A 471 39.12 5.60 24.33
CA TYR A 471 38.39 5.62 25.60
C TYR A 471 39.01 4.63 26.57
N ASN A 472 39.34 5.07 27.78
CA ASN A 472 39.80 4.20 28.85
C ASN A 472 38.91 4.31 30.09
N TYR A 473 37.85 3.52 30.16
CA TYR A 473 36.99 3.41 31.35
C TYR A 473 37.53 2.43 32.41
N LEU A 474 38.72 1.86 32.23
CA LEU A 474 39.38 1.07 33.27
C LEU A 474 39.70 1.94 34.50
N LYS A 475 39.69 1.33 35.69
CA LYS A 475 40.09 2.00 36.95
C LYS A 475 41.58 2.36 37.04
N SER A 476 42.34 2.12 35.98
CA SER A 476 43.79 2.25 35.98
C SER A 476 44.29 2.78 34.66
N ARG A 477 45.40 3.52 34.70
CA ARG A 477 46.10 3.99 33.50
C ARG A 477 46.59 2.81 32.64
N GLN A 478 46.75 3.07 31.35
CA GLN A 478 47.30 2.14 30.39
C GLN A 478 48.08 2.88 29.30
N ARG A 479 49.23 2.32 28.89
CA ARG A 479 49.90 2.70 27.65
C ARG A 479 49.22 2.03 26.46
N VAL A 480 48.87 2.83 25.44
CA VAL A 480 48.15 2.40 24.24
C VAL A 480 48.98 2.73 23.01
N ARG A 481 49.19 1.72 22.17
CA ARG A 481 49.81 1.82 20.84
C ARG A 481 48.72 1.68 19.77
N LEU A 482 48.32 2.79 19.15
CA LEU A 482 47.40 2.81 18.02
C LEU A 482 48.15 2.56 16.71
N VAL A 483 47.60 1.70 15.87
CA VAL A 483 48.11 1.38 14.53
C VAL A 483 46.95 1.50 13.54
N MET A 484 47.11 2.34 12.53
CA MET A 484 46.22 2.44 11.37
C MET A 484 46.77 1.56 10.25
N ASP A 485 45.99 0.60 9.77
CA ASP A 485 46.40 -0.30 8.70
C ASP A 485 46.57 0.47 7.39
N LYS A 486 47.57 0.10 6.60
CA LYS A 486 47.77 0.67 5.25
C LYS A 486 46.74 0.10 4.30
N GLY A 487 46.22 0.95 3.40
CA GLY A 487 45.35 0.53 2.31
C GLY A 487 45.78 1.17 0.98
N ASP A 488 45.57 0.44 -0.11
CA ASP A 488 45.99 0.88 -1.46
C ASP A 488 45.17 2.07 -1.99
N TRP A 489 44.05 2.37 -1.33
CA TRP A 489 43.11 3.41 -1.70
C TRP A 489 43.47 4.80 -1.17
N PHE A 490 44.41 4.90 -0.23
CA PHE A 490 44.84 6.17 0.36
C PHE A 490 46.36 6.24 0.51
N GLN A 491 46.87 7.47 0.63
CA GLN A 491 48.24 7.74 1.04
C GLN A 491 48.23 8.28 2.47
N ALA A 492 48.97 7.65 3.39
CA ALA A 492 49.23 8.24 4.70
C ALA A 492 50.12 9.48 4.54
N LEU A 493 49.71 10.61 5.13
CA LEU A 493 50.44 11.88 5.10
C LEU A 493 51.30 12.10 6.35
N GLY A 494 51.25 11.15 7.29
CA GLY A 494 52.02 11.15 8.53
C GLY A 494 52.18 9.74 9.08
N ASP A 495 52.59 9.63 10.34
CA ASP A 495 52.80 8.34 10.99
C ASP A 495 51.48 7.57 11.11
N THR A 496 51.52 6.28 10.76
CA THR A 496 50.39 5.35 10.90
C THR A 496 50.37 4.67 12.28
N GLU A 497 51.30 5.02 13.16
CA GLU A 497 51.42 4.48 14.51
C GLU A 497 51.63 5.60 15.53
N ARG A 498 50.92 5.53 16.65
CA ARG A 498 51.00 6.49 17.75
C ARG A 498 50.93 5.76 19.08
N THR A 499 51.82 6.12 20.01
CA THR A 499 51.80 5.61 21.39
C THR A 499 51.44 6.75 22.34
N MET A 500 50.55 6.48 23.29
CA MET A 500 50.12 7.44 24.29
C MET A 500 49.80 6.75 25.62
N ASP A 501 49.92 7.48 26.72
CA ASP A 501 49.48 7.03 28.03
C ASP A 501 48.10 7.66 28.32
N ILE A 502 47.09 6.85 28.62
CA ILE A 502 45.73 7.32 28.93
C ILE A 502 45.38 6.97 30.38
N GLY A 503 44.91 7.96 31.14
CA GLY A 503 44.48 7.80 32.53
C GLY A 503 43.13 7.10 32.67
N PRO A 504 42.73 6.76 33.91
CA PRO A 504 41.45 6.13 34.17
C PRO A 504 40.27 7.10 33.98
N GLY A 505 39.28 6.70 33.20
CA GLY A 505 38.12 7.52 32.83
C GLY A 505 38.40 8.58 31.76
N ASP A 506 39.63 8.63 31.22
CA ASP A 506 40.03 9.64 30.23
C ASP A 506 39.66 9.24 28.81
N VAL A 507 39.46 10.26 27.97
CA VAL A 507 39.29 10.14 26.52
C VAL A 507 40.31 11.03 25.84
N THR A 508 41.01 10.48 24.85
CA THR A 508 41.98 11.24 24.03
C THR A 508 41.68 11.02 22.55
N VAL A 509 41.81 12.06 21.74
CA VAL A 509 41.63 11.98 20.29
C VAL A 509 42.99 12.10 19.60
N VAL A 510 43.28 11.17 18.70
CA VAL A 510 44.48 11.18 17.85
C VAL A 510 44.06 11.24 16.40
N TYR A 511 44.79 12.01 15.60
CA TYR A 511 44.49 12.24 14.20
C TYR A 511 45.46 11.49 13.30
N PHE A 512 44.92 10.74 12.33
CA PHE A 512 45.69 10.12 11.26
C PHE A 512 45.43 10.85 9.94
N PRO A 513 46.39 11.61 9.40
CA PRO A 513 46.20 12.33 8.16
C PRO A 513 46.37 11.39 6.96
N ILE A 514 45.36 11.36 6.09
CA ILE A 514 45.36 10.56 4.84
C ILE A 514 44.96 11.42 3.64
N ALA A 515 45.39 11.04 2.45
CA ALA A 515 44.90 11.54 1.17
C ALA A 515 44.19 10.44 0.39
N ALA A 516 42.93 10.64 -0.02
CA ALA A 516 42.17 9.66 -0.79
C ALA A 516 42.70 9.55 -2.23
N ARG A 517 42.89 8.33 -2.73
CA ARG A 517 43.50 8.06 -4.05
C ARG A 517 42.61 7.24 -4.99
N GLN A 518 41.95 6.18 -4.50
CA GLN A 518 41.15 5.30 -5.35
C GLN A 518 39.64 5.49 -5.11
N VAL A 519 38.87 5.57 -6.18
CA VAL A 519 37.40 5.71 -6.16
C VAL A 519 36.74 4.38 -5.80
N GLY A 520 35.69 4.42 -4.97
CA GLY A 520 34.91 3.25 -4.57
C GLY A 520 34.69 3.14 -3.06
N ALA A 521 34.07 2.03 -2.64
CA ALA A 521 33.88 1.68 -1.25
C ALA A 521 35.13 0.99 -0.70
N HIS A 522 35.66 1.49 0.41
CA HIS A 522 36.90 1.00 1.01
C HIS A 522 36.73 0.80 2.51
N LYS A 523 37.61 -0.02 3.11
CA LYS A 523 37.63 -0.24 4.56
C LYS A 523 38.88 0.39 5.18
N LEU A 524 38.71 1.01 6.33
CA LEU A 524 39.79 1.53 7.17
C LEU A 524 39.78 0.76 8.50
N THR A 525 40.91 0.17 8.87
CA THR A 525 41.08 -0.54 10.14
C THR A 525 42.05 0.24 11.02
N VAL A 526 41.69 0.41 12.29
CA VAL A 526 42.58 0.93 13.33
C VAL A 526 42.58 -0.06 14.50
N THR A 527 43.75 -0.34 15.04
CA THR A 527 43.94 -1.23 16.20
C THR A 527 44.64 -0.50 17.34
N GLY A 528 44.06 -0.51 18.53
CA GLY A 528 44.64 0.01 19.76
C GLY A 528 45.15 -1.12 20.64
N TYR A 529 46.47 -1.30 20.70
CA TYR A 529 47.11 -2.26 21.58
C TYR A 529 47.38 -1.63 22.94
N GLY A 530 46.63 -2.04 23.95
CA GLY A 530 46.86 -1.63 25.33
C GLY A 530 47.50 -2.73 26.17
N GLU A 531 48.23 -2.33 27.22
CA GLU A 531 48.91 -3.25 28.15
C GLU A 531 47.95 -4.23 28.87
N LYS A 532 46.69 -3.85 29.07
CA LYS A 532 45.64 -4.62 29.77
C LYS A 532 44.53 -5.05 28.84
N MET A 533 44.03 -4.14 28.02
CA MET A 533 42.98 -4.42 27.02
C MET A 533 43.33 -3.77 25.70
N SER A 534 42.96 -4.44 24.61
CA SER A 534 43.14 -3.98 23.24
C SER A 534 41.80 -4.02 22.51
N ASP A 535 41.62 -3.15 21.53
CA ASP A 535 40.42 -3.07 20.69
C ASP A 535 40.84 -2.80 19.24
N ALA A 536 40.06 -3.28 18.29
CA ALA A 536 40.26 -3.00 16.87
C ALA A 536 38.91 -2.69 16.23
N ILE A 537 38.89 -1.70 15.33
CA ILE A 537 37.69 -1.24 14.66
C ILE A 537 37.95 -1.08 13.17
N ARG A 538 36.99 -1.53 12.36
CA ARG A 538 36.99 -1.38 10.91
C ARG A 538 35.71 -0.70 10.45
N ARG A 539 35.85 0.42 9.73
CA ARG A 539 34.73 1.17 9.16
C ARG A 539 34.85 1.25 7.63
N GLU A 540 33.71 1.30 6.97
CA GLU A 540 33.62 1.50 5.53
C GLU A 540 33.51 2.99 5.19
N ILE A 541 34.11 3.41 4.08
CA ILE A 541 34.04 4.77 3.56
C ILE A 541 33.97 4.75 2.04
N GLU A 542 33.08 5.56 1.47
CA GLU A 542 32.98 5.77 0.03
C GLU A 542 33.87 6.94 -0.40
N VAL A 543 34.67 6.71 -1.45
CA VAL A 543 35.45 7.75 -2.14
C VAL A 543 34.82 8.02 -3.50
N ALA A 544 34.22 9.19 -3.66
CA ALA A 544 33.62 9.66 -4.90
C ALA A 544 34.69 10.17 -5.88
N PRO A 545 34.47 10.10 -7.20
CA PRO A 545 35.37 10.67 -8.21
C PRO A 545 35.38 12.20 -8.21
N ASP A 546 36.57 12.81 -8.40
CA ASP A 546 36.71 14.26 -8.59
C ASP A 546 36.49 14.68 -10.05
N GLY A 547 35.24 14.62 -10.50
CA GLY A 547 34.92 15.01 -11.85
C GLY A 547 33.43 15.14 -12.12
N LYS A 548 33.11 15.61 -13.32
CA LYS A 548 31.74 15.64 -13.81
C LYS A 548 31.37 14.30 -14.44
N GLU A 549 30.24 13.76 -14.03
CA GLU A 549 29.67 12.56 -14.63
C GLU A 549 29.30 12.80 -16.10
N ALA A 550 29.67 11.85 -16.96
CA ALA A 550 29.29 11.79 -18.35
C ALA A 550 28.69 10.41 -18.64
N LEU A 551 27.53 10.41 -19.30
CA LEU A 551 26.75 9.21 -19.62
C LEU A 551 26.63 9.07 -21.14
N VAL A 552 26.82 7.85 -21.62
CA VAL A 552 26.51 7.44 -22.98
C VAL A 552 25.52 6.29 -22.88
N THR A 553 24.37 6.41 -23.52
CA THR A 553 23.29 5.44 -23.41
C THR A 553 22.84 4.99 -24.80
N PHE A 554 22.70 3.68 -24.97
CA PHE A 554 22.08 3.05 -26.13
C PHE A 554 20.90 2.21 -25.67
N SER A 555 19.73 2.43 -26.24
CA SER A 555 18.50 1.71 -25.88
C SER A 555 17.84 1.15 -27.13
N GLY A 556 17.17 0.01 -27.02
CA GLY A 556 16.44 -0.56 -28.16
C GLY A 556 15.69 -1.84 -27.84
N ARG A 557 15.06 -2.43 -28.87
CA ARG A 557 14.39 -3.75 -28.83
C ARG A 557 15.37 -4.84 -29.24
N LEU A 558 15.45 -5.93 -28.47
CA LEU A 558 16.18 -7.16 -28.83
C LEU A 558 15.34 -8.01 -29.80
N ALA A 559 15.25 -7.55 -31.06
CA ALA A 559 14.69 -8.37 -32.15
C ALA A 559 15.75 -9.26 -32.83
N LYS A 560 17.02 -8.86 -32.71
CA LYS A 560 18.21 -9.52 -33.28
C LYS A 560 19.41 -9.24 -32.41
N ASP A 561 20.54 -9.88 -32.73
CA ASP A 561 21.81 -9.59 -32.08
C ASP A 561 22.18 -8.10 -32.23
N VAL A 562 22.63 -7.52 -31.13
CA VAL A 562 23.05 -6.11 -31.02
C VAL A 562 24.55 -6.06 -30.80
N ARG A 563 25.20 -5.09 -31.44
CA ARG A 563 26.60 -4.72 -31.18
C ARG A 563 26.70 -3.21 -31.13
N GLU A 564 27.19 -2.69 -30.02
CA GLU A 564 27.43 -1.27 -29.82
C GLU A 564 28.83 -1.06 -29.25
N THR A 565 29.47 0.06 -29.60
CA THR A 565 30.78 0.43 -29.07
C THR A 565 30.64 1.63 -28.15
N ILE A 566 30.99 1.47 -26.88
CA ILE A 566 31.06 2.56 -25.91
C ILE A 566 32.48 3.12 -25.88
N LEU A 567 32.60 4.43 -26.12
CA LEU A 567 33.86 5.15 -25.97
C LEU A 567 33.95 5.74 -24.56
N ILE A 568 34.90 5.25 -23.77
CA ILE A 568 35.29 5.88 -22.50
C ILE A 568 36.52 6.75 -22.80
N PRO A 569 36.45 8.09 -22.67
CA PRO A 569 37.58 8.96 -23.02
C PRO A 569 38.85 8.63 -22.22
N ASP A 570 40.03 8.77 -22.82
CA ASP A 570 41.31 8.55 -22.13
C ASP A 570 41.51 9.50 -20.94
N SER A 571 40.86 10.66 -20.99
CA SER A 571 40.80 11.63 -19.91
C SER A 571 39.91 11.23 -18.74
N ALA A 572 39.15 10.14 -18.83
CA ALA A 572 38.29 9.69 -17.75
C ALA A 572 39.10 9.34 -16.49
N ILE A 573 38.49 9.54 -15.34
CA ILE A 573 39.09 9.22 -14.04
C ILE A 573 39.18 7.70 -13.88
N ASP A 574 40.35 7.22 -13.46
CA ASP A 574 40.61 5.80 -13.26
C ASP A 574 39.72 5.21 -12.17
N GLY A 575 39.19 4.01 -12.40
CA GLY A 575 38.28 3.32 -11.46
C GLY A 575 36.86 3.91 -11.35
N ALA A 576 36.60 5.06 -11.99
CA ALA A 576 35.32 5.76 -11.96
C ALA A 576 34.43 5.45 -13.19
N SER A 577 34.93 4.65 -14.13
CA SER A 577 34.18 4.26 -15.32
C SER A 577 33.53 2.89 -15.13
N LYS A 578 32.31 2.72 -15.63
CA LYS A 578 31.65 1.42 -15.70
C LYS A 578 30.67 1.34 -16.86
N ILE A 579 30.58 0.16 -17.43
CA ILE A 579 29.53 -0.23 -18.36
C ILE A 579 28.59 -1.16 -17.62
N PHE A 580 27.29 -0.93 -17.75
CA PHE A 580 26.28 -1.88 -17.32
C PHE A 580 25.21 -2.03 -18.39
N VAL A 581 24.66 -3.23 -18.48
CA VAL A 581 23.61 -3.57 -19.42
C VAL A 581 22.37 -3.94 -18.63
N LYS A 582 21.26 -3.33 -19.01
CA LYS A 582 19.94 -3.58 -18.48
C LYS A 582 19.13 -4.30 -19.55
N VAL A 583 18.52 -5.41 -19.18
CA VAL A 583 17.60 -6.17 -20.01
C VAL A 583 16.23 -6.10 -19.37
N TYR A 584 15.25 -5.81 -20.22
CA TYR A 584 13.88 -5.55 -19.85
C TYR A 584 13.00 -6.56 -20.57
N PRO A 585 12.71 -7.71 -19.93
CA PRO A 585 12.04 -8.82 -20.61
C PRO A 585 10.61 -8.50 -21.10
N GLY A 586 10.01 -7.46 -20.55
CA GLY A 586 8.77 -6.87 -21.06
C GLY A 586 8.71 -5.37 -20.78
N VAL A 587 7.73 -4.71 -21.39
CA VAL A 587 7.43 -3.27 -21.21
C VAL A 587 7.30 -2.89 -19.73
N PHE A 588 6.94 -3.84 -18.86
CA PHE A 588 6.73 -3.64 -17.42
C PHE A 588 8.00 -3.53 -16.60
N SER A 589 9.03 -4.31 -16.91
CA SER A 589 10.33 -4.23 -16.24
C SER A 589 11.00 -2.84 -16.39
N GLN A 590 10.62 -2.08 -17.42
CA GLN A 590 11.06 -0.68 -17.62
C GLN A 590 10.52 0.27 -16.56
N VAL A 591 9.32 -0.02 -16.04
CA VAL A 591 8.57 0.80 -15.10
C VAL A 591 9.01 0.51 -13.67
N VAL A 592 9.29 -0.76 -13.35
CA VAL A 592 9.83 -1.19 -12.04
C VAL A 592 11.18 -0.54 -11.77
N GLU A 593 12.00 -0.40 -12.80
CA GLU A 593 13.28 0.26 -12.70
C GLU A 593 13.12 1.75 -12.40
N GLY A 594 13.44 2.13 -11.17
CA GLY A 594 13.32 3.51 -10.71
C GLY A 594 12.11 3.76 -9.81
N VAL A 595 11.27 2.75 -9.54
CA VAL A 595 10.16 2.86 -8.57
C VAL A 595 10.63 3.47 -7.25
N ASP A 596 11.79 3.05 -6.72
CA ASP A 596 12.32 3.63 -5.47
C ASP A 596 12.66 5.12 -5.55
N LYS A 597 13.07 5.61 -6.73
CA LYS A 597 13.36 7.02 -6.98
C LYS A 597 12.12 7.82 -7.39
N ILE A 598 11.12 7.16 -7.97
CA ILE A 598 9.82 7.72 -8.32
C ILE A 598 8.96 7.86 -7.06
N LEU A 599 9.06 6.92 -6.11
CA LEU A 599 8.45 6.99 -4.80
C LEU A 599 9.06 8.13 -3.99
N GLN A 600 8.41 9.29 -4.05
CA GLN A 600 8.88 10.50 -3.39
C GLN A 600 7.86 11.01 -2.38
N MET A 601 8.36 11.54 -1.27
CA MET A 601 7.53 12.18 -0.27
C MET A 601 7.00 13.52 -0.81
N PRO A 602 5.68 13.77 -0.69
CA PRO A 602 5.08 14.98 -1.24
C PRO A 602 5.51 16.26 -0.53
N ASN A 603 5.72 17.31 -1.32
CA ASN A 603 6.16 18.62 -0.85
C ASN A 603 5.70 19.75 -1.80
N GLY A 604 5.88 21.00 -1.36
CA GLY A 604 5.68 22.17 -2.21
C GLY A 604 4.22 22.59 -2.43
N CYS A 605 3.96 23.40 -3.46
CA CYS A 605 2.61 23.84 -3.84
C CYS A 605 1.75 22.65 -4.35
N PHE A 606 0.48 22.90 -4.71
CA PHE A 606 -0.41 21.85 -5.26
C PHE A 606 0.27 21.06 -6.37
N GLU A 607 0.90 21.76 -7.31
CA GLU A 607 1.46 21.13 -8.50
C GLU A 607 2.68 20.25 -8.17
N GLN A 608 3.55 20.67 -7.25
CA GLN A 608 4.68 19.87 -6.78
C GLN A 608 4.22 18.67 -5.95
N THR A 609 3.20 18.88 -5.13
CA THR A 609 2.58 17.83 -4.31
C THR A 609 1.95 16.77 -5.20
N SER A 610 1.18 17.18 -6.21
CA SER A 610 0.61 16.30 -7.22
C SER A 610 1.71 15.62 -8.05
N SER A 611 2.77 16.36 -8.39
CA SER A 611 3.88 15.84 -9.20
C SER A 611 4.66 14.71 -8.53
N THR A 612 4.61 14.63 -7.21
CA THR A 612 5.22 13.56 -6.42
C THR A 612 4.20 12.49 -6.04
N THR A 613 2.97 12.89 -5.73
CA THR A 613 1.90 11.97 -5.29
C THR A 613 1.34 11.14 -6.44
N TYR A 614 1.12 11.73 -7.61
CA TYR A 614 0.52 11.03 -8.74
C TYR A 614 1.39 9.87 -9.25
N PRO A 615 2.72 10.01 -9.42
CA PRO A 615 3.56 8.84 -9.70
C PRO A 615 3.47 7.75 -8.62
N ASN A 616 3.37 8.11 -7.33
CA ASN A 616 3.17 7.12 -6.26
C ASN A 616 1.87 6.32 -6.44
N ILE A 617 0.78 6.99 -6.83
CA ILE A 617 -0.51 6.37 -7.16
C ILE A 617 -0.37 5.37 -8.30
N LEU A 618 0.28 5.77 -9.40
CA LEU A 618 0.44 4.94 -10.59
C LEU A 618 1.35 3.74 -10.33
N VAL A 619 2.38 3.91 -9.49
CA VAL A 619 3.23 2.82 -9.00
C VAL A 619 2.44 1.84 -8.14
N LEU A 620 1.55 2.32 -7.26
CA LEU A 620 0.69 1.43 -6.48
C LEU A 620 -0.36 0.70 -7.34
N ASP A 621 -0.96 1.39 -8.32
CA ASP A 621 -1.88 0.78 -9.29
C ASP A 621 -1.18 -0.32 -10.08
N TYR A 622 0.05 -0.03 -10.52
CA TYR A 622 0.93 -1.00 -11.14
C TYR A 622 1.12 -2.25 -10.25
N MET A 623 1.63 -2.07 -9.03
CA MET A 623 1.93 -3.18 -8.11
C MET A 623 0.68 -4.04 -7.83
N LYS A 624 -0.49 -3.40 -7.70
CA LYS A 624 -1.78 -4.10 -7.50
C LYS A 624 -2.21 -4.88 -8.74
N ARG A 625 -2.09 -4.32 -9.95
CA ARG A 625 -2.48 -5.00 -11.19
C ARG A 625 -1.59 -6.18 -11.53
N THR A 626 -0.29 -6.07 -11.25
CA THR A 626 0.69 -7.13 -11.55
C THR A 626 0.81 -8.17 -10.44
N ARG A 627 0.27 -7.91 -9.24
CA ARG A 627 0.43 -8.75 -8.03
C ARG A 627 1.90 -8.90 -7.60
N GLN A 628 2.73 -7.90 -7.92
CA GLN A 628 4.15 -7.86 -7.57
C GLN A 628 4.42 -6.82 -6.48
N GLU A 629 3.71 -6.92 -5.36
CA GLU A 629 3.89 -6.03 -4.21
C GLU A 629 4.83 -6.64 -3.18
N THR A 630 5.90 -5.92 -2.83
CA THR A 630 6.62 -6.16 -1.57
C THR A 630 5.94 -5.35 -0.46
N PRO A 631 5.75 -5.89 0.76
CA PRO A 631 5.14 -5.16 1.87
C PRO A 631 5.77 -3.79 2.12
N GLU A 632 7.09 -3.68 2.01
CA GLU A 632 7.85 -2.46 2.27
C GLU A 632 7.53 -1.36 1.24
N LEU A 633 7.61 -1.66 -0.06
CA LEU A 633 7.25 -0.70 -1.12
C LEU A 633 5.79 -0.29 -1.06
N ARG A 634 4.89 -1.23 -0.75
CA ARG A 634 3.47 -0.93 -0.60
C ARG A 634 3.23 0.03 0.56
N MET A 635 3.77 -0.24 1.73
CA MET A 635 3.63 0.63 2.90
C MET A 635 4.20 2.02 2.62
N LYS A 636 5.37 2.11 1.97
CA LYS A 636 5.98 3.39 1.56
C LYS A 636 5.08 4.15 0.59
N ALA A 637 4.56 3.49 -0.44
CA ALA A 637 3.66 4.10 -1.41
C ALA A 637 2.35 4.58 -0.75
N GLU A 638 1.69 3.74 0.06
CA GLU A 638 0.47 4.09 0.79
C GLU A 638 0.71 5.27 1.76
N GLN A 639 1.85 5.29 2.46
CA GLN A 639 2.23 6.40 3.33
C GLN A 639 2.39 7.71 2.54
N TYR A 640 3.10 7.68 1.42
CA TYR A 640 3.31 8.88 0.61
C TYR A 640 2.03 9.34 -0.08
N ILE A 641 1.18 8.42 -0.54
CA ILE A 641 -0.15 8.76 -1.08
C ILE A 641 -1.01 9.40 0.00
N ASN A 642 -1.03 8.87 1.22
CA ASN A 642 -1.79 9.46 2.33
C ASN A 642 -1.32 10.90 2.65
N LEU A 643 -0.01 11.11 2.78
CA LEU A 643 0.56 12.43 3.02
C LEU A 643 0.24 13.41 1.87
N GLY A 644 0.31 12.91 0.63
CA GLY A 644 0.00 13.67 -0.58
C GLY A 644 -1.45 14.08 -0.62
N TYR A 645 -2.36 13.14 -0.38
CA TYR A 645 -3.79 13.39 -0.30
C TYR A 645 -4.14 14.47 0.72
N GLN A 646 -3.68 14.33 1.97
CA GLN A 646 -3.95 15.31 3.02
C GLN A 646 -3.41 16.69 2.65
N ARG A 647 -2.20 16.75 2.06
CA ARG A 647 -1.61 18.00 1.60
C ARG A 647 -2.40 18.62 0.43
N LEU A 648 -2.82 17.82 -0.56
CA LEU A 648 -3.59 18.31 -1.70
C LEU A 648 -4.90 18.99 -1.26
N LEU A 649 -5.56 18.48 -0.22
CA LEU A 649 -6.78 19.07 0.34
C LEU A 649 -6.56 20.46 0.95
N THR A 650 -5.34 20.80 1.40
CA THR A 650 -5.04 22.15 1.93
C THR A 650 -5.12 23.24 0.86
N PHE A 651 -5.05 22.85 -0.41
CA PHE A 651 -5.11 23.77 -1.55
C PHE A 651 -6.52 23.93 -2.13
N GLU A 652 -7.52 23.31 -1.50
CA GLU A 652 -8.92 23.43 -1.91
C GLU A 652 -9.47 24.82 -1.53
N VAL A 653 -9.98 25.51 -2.52
CA VAL A 653 -10.72 26.76 -2.38
C VAL A 653 -12.20 26.45 -2.13
N GLN A 654 -12.83 27.24 -1.25
CA GLN A 654 -14.26 27.13 -0.95
C GLN A 654 -15.12 27.00 -2.22
N GLY A 655 -15.85 25.90 -2.33
CA GLY A 655 -16.68 25.55 -3.49
C GLY A 655 -16.18 24.34 -4.29
N GLY A 656 -14.98 23.82 -4.01
CA GLY A 656 -14.45 22.57 -4.60
C GLY A 656 -13.42 22.76 -5.71
N GLY A 657 -13.03 24.00 -6.03
CA GLY A 657 -11.91 24.27 -6.93
C GLY A 657 -10.57 24.26 -6.20
N PHE A 658 -9.45 24.10 -6.91
CA PHE A 658 -8.10 24.11 -6.34
C PHE A 658 -7.26 25.26 -6.90
N SER A 659 -6.35 25.79 -6.08
CA SER A 659 -5.31 26.75 -6.50
C SER A 659 -3.92 26.24 -6.10
N TRP A 660 -2.84 26.88 -6.51
CA TRP A 660 -1.48 26.42 -6.19
C TRP A 660 -1.19 26.42 -4.67
N PHE A 661 -1.82 27.34 -3.94
CA PHE A 661 -1.52 27.60 -2.53
C PHE A 661 -2.75 27.57 -1.60
N GLY A 662 -3.96 27.29 -2.13
CA GLY A 662 -5.20 27.29 -1.35
C GLY A 662 -5.94 28.64 -1.33
N ASP A 663 -5.29 29.71 -1.81
CA ASP A 663 -5.90 31.03 -1.90
C ASP A 663 -6.86 31.15 -3.10
N LYS A 664 -7.90 31.99 -2.94
CA LYS A 664 -8.79 32.39 -4.06
C LYS A 664 -8.00 33.27 -5.05
N PRO A 665 -8.27 33.17 -6.37
CA PRO A 665 -9.26 32.29 -7.02
C PRO A 665 -8.73 30.88 -7.33
N ALA A 666 -9.64 29.91 -7.41
CA ALA A 666 -9.33 28.57 -7.92
C ALA A 666 -9.03 28.60 -9.43
N ASN A 667 -8.22 27.64 -9.89
CA ASN A 667 -7.77 27.51 -11.27
C ASN A 667 -8.37 26.28 -11.95
N LYS A 668 -8.98 26.43 -13.13
CA LYS A 668 -9.72 25.36 -13.82
C LYS A 668 -8.82 24.23 -14.31
N ILE A 669 -7.64 24.56 -14.83
CA ILE A 669 -6.71 23.54 -15.35
C ILE A 669 -6.07 22.76 -14.19
N LEU A 670 -5.67 23.45 -13.12
CA LEU A 670 -5.17 22.80 -11.91
C LEU A 670 -6.23 21.92 -11.25
N THR A 671 -7.47 22.40 -11.18
CA THR A 671 -8.62 21.65 -10.65
C THR A 671 -8.92 20.40 -11.51
N ALA A 672 -8.83 20.52 -12.84
CA ALA A 672 -8.98 19.40 -13.77
C ALA A 672 -7.84 18.37 -13.63
N TRP A 673 -6.62 18.79 -13.34
CA TRP A 673 -5.55 17.87 -12.96
C TRP A 673 -5.93 17.14 -11.65
N GLY A 674 -6.25 17.89 -10.59
CA GLY A 674 -6.58 17.34 -9.28
C GLY A 674 -7.70 16.30 -9.30
N VAL A 675 -8.79 16.57 -10.01
CA VAL A 675 -9.91 15.60 -10.09
C VAL A 675 -9.52 14.29 -10.76
N THR A 676 -8.61 14.34 -11.74
CA THR A 676 -8.10 13.16 -12.43
C THR A 676 -7.18 12.36 -11.50
N GLU A 677 -6.33 13.06 -10.75
CA GLU A 677 -5.46 12.46 -9.73
C GLU A 677 -6.27 11.81 -8.60
N PHE A 678 -7.24 12.50 -8.00
CA PHE A 678 -8.09 11.93 -6.94
C PHE A 678 -8.86 10.71 -7.42
N HIS A 679 -9.38 10.73 -8.65
CA HIS A 679 -10.06 9.57 -9.21
C HIS A 679 -9.14 8.36 -9.41
N ASP A 680 -7.91 8.57 -9.89
CA ASP A 680 -6.93 7.49 -9.99
C ASP A 680 -6.45 7.02 -8.61
N MET A 681 -6.31 7.94 -7.65
CA MET A 681 -5.99 7.66 -6.25
C MET A 681 -7.03 6.74 -5.62
N ALA A 682 -8.33 7.00 -5.83
CA ALA A 682 -9.44 6.20 -5.29
C ALA A 682 -9.43 4.74 -5.75
N LYS A 683 -8.76 4.42 -6.87
CA LYS A 683 -8.63 3.03 -7.35
C LYS A 683 -7.67 2.21 -6.50
N VAL A 684 -6.75 2.87 -5.79
CA VAL A 684 -5.63 2.22 -5.10
C VAL A 684 -5.51 2.60 -3.63
N PHE A 685 -6.15 3.67 -3.20
CA PHE A 685 -6.08 4.20 -1.85
C PHE A 685 -7.45 4.73 -1.43
N GLU A 686 -7.80 4.59 -0.16
CA GLU A 686 -9.08 5.04 0.39
C GLU A 686 -9.09 6.56 0.54
N ILE A 687 -9.99 7.25 -0.17
CA ILE A 687 -10.19 8.70 -0.08
C ILE A 687 -11.68 9.04 0.02
N ASP A 688 -12.00 10.27 0.41
CA ASP A 688 -13.38 10.76 0.43
C ASP A 688 -13.88 11.04 -1.00
N GLU A 689 -14.77 10.20 -1.52
CA GLU A 689 -15.36 10.37 -2.84
C GLU A 689 -16.08 11.72 -3.02
N ASN A 690 -16.51 12.36 -1.93
CA ASN A 690 -17.15 13.67 -2.03
C ASN A 690 -16.19 14.74 -2.54
N VAL A 691 -14.86 14.59 -2.33
CA VAL A 691 -13.84 15.45 -2.93
C VAL A 691 -13.93 15.38 -4.45
N ILE A 692 -13.96 14.17 -5.01
CA ILE A 692 -14.10 13.99 -6.47
C ILE A 692 -15.40 14.62 -6.96
N ARG A 693 -16.54 14.29 -6.32
CA ARG A 693 -17.87 14.76 -6.75
C ARG A 693 -17.98 16.28 -6.74
N ARG A 694 -17.52 16.95 -5.67
CA ARG A 694 -17.58 18.41 -5.56
C ARG A 694 -16.61 19.11 -6.51
N THR A 695 -15.41 18.54 -6.73
CA THR A 695 -14.44 19.06 -7.70
C THR A 695 -14.97 18.98 -9.13
N GLN A 696 -15.60 17.85 -9.50
CA GLN A 696 -16.27 17.70 -10.79
C GLN A 696 -17.44 18.68 -10.95
N ALA A 697 -18.27 18.84 -9.92
CA ALA A 697 -19.39 19.77 -9.94
C ALA A 697 -18.91 21.22 -10.11
N TRP A 698 -17.82 21.60 -9.43
CA TRP A 698 -17.21 22.91 -9.58
C TRP A 698 -16.76 23.17 -11.01
N LEU A 699 -16.06 22.22 -11.65
CA LEU A 699 -15.63 22.34 -13.05
C LEU A 699 -16.82 22.53 -13.99
N VAL A 700 -17.89 21.75 -13.82
CA VAL A 700 -19.09 21.86 -14.66
C VAL A 700 -19.82 23.18 -14.48
N GLN A 701 -19.84 23.75 -13.27
CA GLN A 701 -20.39 25.10 -13.04
C GLN A 701 -19.63 26.20 -13.80
N GLN A 702 -18.37 25.94 -14.20
CA GLN A 702 -17.60 26.87 -15.03
C GLN A 702 -17.86 26.73 -16.54
N GLN A 703 -18.65 25.75 -16.98
CA GLN A 703 -18.94 25.51 -18.39
C GLN A 703 -19.84 26.61 -18.97
N GLN A 704 -19.50 27.10 -20.16
CA GLN A 704 -20.29 28.08 -20.91
C GLN A 704 -21.50 27.42 -21.58
N GLN A 705 -22.45 28.25 -22.04
CA GLN A 705 -23.66 27.77 -22.73
C GLN A 705 -23.35 27.01 -24.03
N ASP A 706 -22.27 27.37 -24.73
CA ASP A 706 -21.80 26.69 -25.94
C ASP A 706 -21.04 25.38 -25.65
N GLY A 707 -20.92 25.00 -24.37
CA GLY A 707 -20.21 23.79 -23.94
C GLY A 707 -18.72 23.99 -23.65
N SER A 708 -18.15 25.15 -23.96
CA SER A 708 -16.71 25.43 -23.78
C SER A 708 -16.34 25.81 -22.35
N TRP A 709 -15.06 25.69 -22.02
CA TRP A 709 -14.45 26.31 -20.85
C TRP A 709 -13.50 27.41 -21.27
N LYS A 710 -13.67 28.60 -20.68
CA LYS A 710 -12.72 29.69 -20.85
C LYS A 710 -11.51 29.50 -19.93
N PRO A 711 -10.29 29.76 -20.42
CA PRO A 711 -9.10 29.83 -19.59
C PRO A 711 -9.25 30.89 -18.49
N ASP A 712 -8.54 30.71 -17.36
CA ASP A 712 -8.50 31.70 -16.29
C ASP A 712 -7.65 32.93 -16.68
N GLU A 713 -7.95 34.10 -16.14
CA GLU A 713 -7.25 35.35 -16.48
C GLU A 713 -5.84 35.41 -15.86
N HIS A 714 -5.67 34.83 -14.68
CA HIS A 714 -4.43 34.82 -13.92
C HIS A 714 -3.97 33.38 -13.69
N TYR A 715 -2.82 33.04 -14.26
CA TYR A 715 -2.10 31.80 -13.98
C TYR A 715 -0.83 32.16 -13.21
N LEU A 716 -0.38 31.27 -12.32
CA LEU A 716 0.93 31.44 -11.66
C LEU A 716 2.02 31.64 -12.71
N HIS A 717 1.87 31.08 -13.91
CA HIS A 717 2.75 31.19 -15.06
C HIS A 717 2.16 32.06 -16.20
N ALA A 718 1.80 33.32 -15.93
CA ALA A 718 1.13 34.19 -16.91
C ALA A 718 1.90 34.41 -18.24
N GLU A 719 3.24 34.46 -18.23
CA GLU A 719 4.08 34.59 -19.44
C GLU A 719 4.18 33.29 -20.26
N SER A 720 3.89 32.17 -19.61
CA SER A 720 4.06 30.80 -20.12
C SER A 720 2.79 30.23 -20.77
N TRP A 721 1.64 30.86 -20.52
CA TRP A 721 0.32 30.32 -20.88
C TRP A 721 -0.34 31.06 -22.04
N GLY A 722 0.39 31.93 -22.75
CA GLY A 722 -0.14 32.81 -23.78
C GLY A 722 -0.88 32.13 -24.95
N ARG A 723 -0.81 30.79 -25.12
CA ARG A 723 -1.66 30.05 -26.07
C ARG A 723 -2.81 29.29 -25.41
N ILE A 724 -2.65 28.76 -24.18
CA ILE A 724 -3.77 28.16 -23.41
C ILE A 724 -4.76 29.25 -23.01
N GLN A 725 -4.27 30.39 -22.51
CA GLN A 725 -5.06 31.58 -22.18
C GLN A 725 -5.85 32.12 -23.37
N ASN A 726 -5.35 31.94 -24.59
CA ASN A 726 -5.96 32.44 -25.81
C ASN A 726 -6.69 31.36 -26.63
N SER A 727 -6.86 30.15 -26.08
CA SER A 727 -7.52 29.03 -26.75
C SER A 727 -8.55 28.34 -25.85
N ASN A 728 -9.82 28.71 -26.03
CA ASN A 728 -10.94 27.96 -25.45
C ASN A 728 -10.94 26.50 -25.89
N LEU A 729 -10.41 26.18 -27.09
CA LEU A 729 -10.38 24.82 -27.63
C LEU A 729 -9.54 23.87 -26.78
N LEU A 730 -8.24 24.17 -26.59
CA LEU A 730 -7.35 23.38 -25.75
C LEU A 730 -7.81 23.30 -24.28
N ALA A 731 -8.26 24.41 -23.68
CA ALA A 731 -8.80 24.40 -22.32
C ALA A 731 -10.04 23.50 -22.20
N THR A 732 -10.95 23.57 -23.17
CA THR A 732 -12.14 22.69 -23.26
C THR A 732 -11.73 21.24 -23.44
N ALA A 733 -10.75 20.95 -24.31
CA ALA A 733 -10.29 19.58 -24.56
C ALA A 733 -9.67 18.96 -23.31
N TYR A 734 -8.88 19.72 -22.56
CA TYR A 734 -8.28 19.27 -21.30
C TYR A 734 -9.33 19.00 -20.21
N ILE A 735 -10.23 19.96 -19.96
CA ILE A 735 -11.24 19.83 -18.89
C ILE A 735 -12.27 18.75 -19.24
N ALA A 736 -12.70 18.66 -20.51
CA ALA A 736 -13.58 17.59 -20.97
C ALA A 736 -12.91 16.21 -20.80
N ASN A 737 -11.61 16.09 -21.12
CA ASN A 737 -10.85 14.87 -20.89
C ASN A 737 -10.81 14.51 -19.40
N ALA A 738 -10.55 15.47 -18.51
CA ALA A 738 -10.53 15.24 -17.06
C ALA A 738 -11.89 14.77 -16.51
N LEU A 739 -13.01 15.35 -16.98
CA LEU A 739 -14.36 14.92 -16.60
C LEU A 739 -14.69 13.51 -17.10
N LEU A 740 -14.23 13.16 -18.30
CA LEU A 740 -14.37 11.81 -18.86
C LEU A 740 -13.49 10.79 -18.11
N GLU A 741 -12.22 11.12 -17.84
CA GLU A 741 -11.29 10.23 -17.13
C GLU A 741 -11.67 10.01 -15.67
N SER A 742 -12.27 11.01 -15.02
CA SER A 742 -12.79 10.91 -13.65
C SER A 742 -14.19 10.30 -13.56
N ALA A 743 -14.71 9.74 -14.66
CA ALA A 743 -16.00 9.07 -14.74
C ALA A 743 -17.22 9.93 -14.32
N TYR A 744 -17.15 11.26 -14.48
CA TYR A 744 -18.21 12.19 -14.05
C TYR A 744 -19.59 11.83 -14.59
N ALA A 745 -19.66 11.43 -15.87
CA ALA A 745 -20.92 11.15 -16.54
C ALA A 745 -21.71 10.02 -15.89
N GLY A 746 -21.03 8.93 -15.48
CA GLY A 746 -21.65 7.74 -14.89
C GLY A 746 -22.93 7.29 -15.60
N SER A 747 -23.95 6.93 -14.81
CA SER A 747 -25.31 6.63 -15.30
C SER A 747 -26.24 7.86 -15.38
N ASP A 748 -25.81 8.99 -14.82
CA ASP A 748 -26.62 10.21 -14.68
C ASP A 748 -26.82 10.91 -16.03
N LYS A 749 -28.09 11.15 -16.41
CA LYS A 749 -28.45 11.77 -17.68
C LYS A 749 -28.01 13.24 -17.77
N ALA A 750 -28.16 14.01 -16.68
CA ALA A 750 -27.80 15.43 -16.68
C ALA A 750 -26.29 15.63 -16.80
N LYS A 751 -25.51 14.76 -16.14
CA LYS A 751 -24.05 14.76 -16.25
C LYS A 751 -23.57 14.36 -17.64
N ARG A 752 -24.19 13.32 -18.24
CA ARG A 752 -23.94 12.93 -19.64
C ARG A 752 -24.18 14.07 -20.62
N GLU A 753 -25.26 14.83 -20.44
CA GLU A 753 -25.56 15.99 -21.29
C GLU A 753 -24.48 17.08 -21.17
N SER A 754 -23.96 17.33 -19.95
CA SER A 754 -22.88 18.31 -19.75
C SER A 754 -21.59 17.94 -20.48
N VAL A 755 -21.20 16.66 -20.41
CA VAL A 755 -20.03 16.13 -21.12
C VAL A 755 -20.26 16.17 -22.63
N LYS A 756 -21.47 15.81 -23.08
CA LYS A 756 -21.87 15.85 -24.49
C LYS A 756 -21.74 17.26 -25.08
N ARG A 757 -22.18 18.32 -24.37
CA ARG A 757 -22.00 19.70 -24.84
C ARG A 757 -20.53 20.07 -25.06
N GLY A 758 -19.65 19.63 -24.16
CA GLY A 758 -18.21 19.82 -24.32
C GLY A 758 -17.67 19.10 -25.56
N LEU A 759 -18.07 17.83 -25.77
CA LEU A 759 -17.71 17.07 -26.96
C LEU A 759 -18.23 17.70 -28.26
N ASP A 760 -19.49 18.15 -28.27
CA ASP A 760 -20.11 18.82 -29.42
C ASP A 760 -19.35 20.11 -29.77
N TYR A 761 -18.93 20.89 -28.76
CA TYR A 761 -18.06 22.04 -28.98
C TYR A 761 -16.73 21.63 -29.64
N LEU A 762 -16.02 20.64 -29.09
CA LEU A 762 -14.75 20.15 -29.64
C LEU A 762 -14.88 19.69 -31.09
N VAL A 763 -15.94 18.95 -31.41
CA VAL A 763 -16.19 18.51 -32.79
C VAL A 763 -16.55 19.66 -33.71
N SER A 764 -17.36 20.62 -33.25
CA SER A 764 -17.70 21.81 -34.05
C SER A 764 -16.48 22.69 -34.36
N LYS A 765 -15.45 22.65 -33.51
CA LYS A 765 -14.20 23.42 -33.61
C LYS A 765 -13.00 22.61 -34.04
N ARG A 766 -13.18 21.38 -34.52
CA ARG A 766 -12.09 20.46 -34.84
C ARG A 766 -11.12 20.96 -35.90
N GLU A 767 -11.59 21.76 -36.85
CA GLU A 767 -10.75 22.38 -37.89
C GLU A 767 -9.76 23.42 -37.31
N ASP A 768 -10.06 23.97 -36.12
CA ASP A 768 -9.20 24.94 -35.44
C ASP A 768 -8.03 24.27 -34.68
N ALA A 769 -8.10 22.95 -34.41
CA ALA A 769 -7.06 22.19 -33.73
C ALA A 769 -5.88 21.90 -34.69
N ARG A 770 -4.91 22.81 -34.82
CA ARG A 770 -3.81 22.69 -35.80
C ARG A 770 -2.55 21.98 -35.31
N ASP A 771 -2.48 21.64 -34.03
CA ASP A 771 -1.33 21.00 -33.40
C ASP A 771 -1.67 19.60 -32.88
N ALA A 772 -0.65 18.74 -32.82
CA ALA A 772 -0.81 17.34 -32.40
C ALA A 772 -1.23 17.21 -30.92
N TYR A 773 -0.88 18.16 -30.07
CA TYR A 773 -1.18 18.12 -28.64
C TYR A 773 -2.67 18.35 -28.36
N THR A 774 -3.27 19.37 -28.98
CA THR A 774 -4.72 19.60 -28.94
C THR A 774 -5.49 18.41 -29.53
N LEU A 775 -5.04 17.88 -30.68
CA LEU A 775 -5.63 16.70 -31.30
C LEU A 775 -5.53 15.45 -30.42
N ALA A 776 -4.46 15.29 -29.64
CA ALA A 776 -4.29 14.17 -28.72
C ALA A 776 -5.32 14.19 -27.58
N PHE A 777 -5.65 15.36 -27.02
CA PHE A 777 -6.74 15.47 -26.05
C PHE A 777 -8.11 15.20 -26.68
N MET A 778 -8.35 15.71 -27.90
CA MET A 778 -9.59 15.41 -28.63
C MET A 778 -9.74 13.91 -28.90
N LEU A 779 -8.66 13.23 -29.29
CA LEU A 779 -8.63 11.78 -29.46
C LEU A 779 -9.04 11.06 -28.17
N ASN A 780 -8.46 11.45 -27.03
CA ASN A 780 -8.79 10.84 -25.74
C ASN A 780 -10.25 11.09 -25.35
N CYS A 781 -10.76 12.30 -25.55
CA CYS A 781 -12.17 12.62 -25.30
C CYS A 781 -13.11 11.76 -26.16
N LEU A 782 -12.86 11.70 -27.47
CA LEU A 782 -13.67 10.94 -28.42
C LEU A 782 -13.59 9.43 -28.17
N ALA A 783 -12.41 8.91 -27.83
CA ALA A 783 -12.19 7.51 -27.49
C ALA A 783 -12.94 7.13 -26.20
N SER A 784 -12.90 7.96 -25.16
CA SER A 784 -13.65 7.74 -23.92
C SER A 784 -15.16 7.89 -24.10
N ALA A 785 -15.62 8.76 -25.01
CA ALA A 785 -17.03 8.93 -25.33
C ALA A 785 -17.61 7.78 -26.18
N ALA A 786 -16.76 7.00 -26.87
CA ALA A 786 -17.19 5.89 -27.71
C ALA A 786 -17.91 4.76 -26.94
N THR A 787 -17.67 4.65 -25.64
CA THR A 787 -18.37 3.70 -24.75
C THR A 787 -19.67 4.25 -24.17
N MET A 788 -20.10 5.45 -24.59
CA MET A 788 -21.28 6.15 -24.12
C MET A 788 -22.26 6.42 -25.28
N ASP A 789 -23.50 6.80 -24.95
CA ASP A 789 -24.51 7.34 -25.88
C ASP A 789 -24.17 8.79 -26.32
N ALA A 790 -22.92 9.02 -26.66
CA ALA A 790 -22.33 10.28 -27.10
C ALA A 790 -21.19 10.04 -28.13
N ALA A 791 -21.11 8.83 -28.69
CA ALA A 791 -20.08 8.45 -29.64
C ALA A 791 -20.13 9.29 -30.92
N GLN A 792 -18.98 9.81 -31.35
CA GLN A 792 -18.85 10.56 -32.60
C GLN A 792 -17.80 9.89 -33.52
N PRO A 793 -18.14 8.74 -34.14
CA PRO A 793 -17.17 7.90 -34.84
C PRO A 793 -16.49 8.61 -36.02
N ARG A 794 -17.22 9.44 -36.77
CA ARG A 794 -16.63 10.22 -37.88
C ARG A 794 -15.57 11.21 -37.41
N ALA A 795 -15.86 11.95 -36.34
CA ALA A 795 -14.89 12.88 -35.75
C ALA A 795 -13.68 12.15 -35.18
N LEU A 796 -13.88 10.95 -34.60
CA LEU A 796 -12.80 10.09 -34.13
C LEU A 796 -11.89 9.64 -35.29
N ASP A 797 -12.48 9.19 -36.40
CA ASP A 797 -11.74 8.79 -37.61
C ASP A 797 -10.92 9.96 -38.17
N GLU A 798 -11.51 11.14 -38.28
CA GLU A 798 -10.85 12.36 -38.76
C GLU A 798 -9.68 12.77 -37.87
N VAL A 799 -9.86 12.76 -36.54
CA VAL A 799 -8.79 13.11 -35.59
C VAL A 799 -7.64 12.09 -35.65
N ILE A 800 -7.95 10.79 -35.75
CA ILE A 800 -6.92 9.74 -35.90
C ILE A 800 -6.15 9.95 -37.21
N ALA A 801 -6.84 10.15 -38.33
CA ALA A 801 -6.18 10.36 -39.63
C ALA A 801 -5.22 11.56 -39.59
N ARG A 802 -5.65 12.69 -39.03
CA ARG A 802 -4.80 13.89 -38.88
C ARG A 802 -3.59 13.64 -37.99
N LEU A 803 -3.75 12.91 -36.89
CA LEU A 803 -2.62 12.52 -36.05
C LEU A 803 -1.65 11.60 -36.79
N LEU A 804 -2.14 10.65 -37.57
CA LEU A 804 -1.29 9.77 -38.38
C LEU A 804 -0.50 10.54 -39.45
N ASP A 805 -1.08 11.58 -40.05
CA ASP A 805 -0.39 12.46 -41.00
C ASP A 805 0.70 13.32 -40.33
N MET A 806 0.53 13.65 -39.03
CA MET A 806 1.49 14.45 -38.26
C MET A 806 2.62 13.64 -37.63
N LYS A 807 2.59 12.30 -37.71
CA LYS A 807 3.58 11.45 -37.04
C LYS A 807 4.99 11.65 -37.61
N LYS A 808 5.98 11.58 -36.74
CA LYS A 808 7.39 11.39 -37.12
C LYS A 808 7.70 9.90 -36.99
N GLU A 809 8.41 9.35 -37.97
CA GLU A 809 8.78 7.93 -37.98
C GLU A 809 10.25 7.76 -38.37
N LYS A 810 11.00 7.02 -37.55
CA LYS A 810 12.40 6.67 -37.80
C LYS A 810 12.66 5.24 -37.34
N GLY A 811 12.77 4.30 -38.28
CA GLY A 811 12.93 2.88 -37.98
C GLY A 811 11.73 2.32 -37.20
N GLU A 812 11.99 1.77 -36.02
CA GLU A 812 10.97 1.19 -35.13
C GLU A 812 10.36 2.21 -34.15
N HIS A 813 10.62 3.50 -34.36
CA HIS A 813 10.13 4.58 -33.49
C HIS A 813 9.15 5.50 -34.21
N VAL A 814 8.04 5.79 -33.54
CA VAL A 814 7.05 6.79 -33.94
C VAL A 814 6.84 7.78 -32.81
N TRP A 815 6.78 9.08 -33.11
CA TRP A 815 6.49 10.12 -32.11
C TRP A 815 5.79 11.33 -32.72
N TRP A 816 5.28 12.21 -31.85
CA TRP A 816 4.68 13.47 -32.21
C TRP A 816 5.39 14.61 -31.51
N GLU A 817 5.63 15.69 -32.24
CA GLU A 817 6.16 16.93 -31.70
C GLU A 817 5.01 17.87 -31.39
N SER A 818 5.14 18.61 -30.28
CA SER A 818 4.20 19.70 -29.99
C SER A 818 4.72 21.01 -30.56
N SER A 819 3.91 21.68 -31.37
CA SER A 819 4.14 23.06 -31.79
C SER A 819 3.63 24.10 -30.78
N VAL A 820 3.17 23.65 -29.61
CA VAL A 820 2.63 24.46 -28.51
C VAL A 820 3.26 24.05 -27.17
N ALA A 821 3.22 24.95 -26.19
CA ALA A 821 3.51 24.57 -24.80
C ALA A 821 2.47 23.57 -24.31
N THR A 822 2.87 22.60 -23.48
CA THR A 822 1.90 21.70 -22.84
C THR A 822 1.16 22.41 -21.70
N VAL A 823 0.17 21.76 -21.07
CA VAL A 823 -0.56 22.33 -19.93
C VAL A 823 0.31 22.63 -18.71
N THR A 824 1.48 21.98 -18.61
CA THR A 824 2.53 22.27 -17.61
C THR A 824 3.65 23.14 -18.15
N HIS A 825 3.43 23.78 -19.30
CA HIS A 825 4.40 24.62 -19.98
C HIS A 825 5.70 23.90 -20.37
N SER A 826 5.63 22.58 -20.60
CA SER A 826 6.76 21.87 -21.18
C SER A 826 6.93 22.26 -22.66
N HIS A 827 8.18 22.30 -23.11
CA HIS A 827 8.57 22.55 -24.50
C HIS A 827 9.57 21.50 -24.99
N GLY A 828 9.82 21.48 -26.29
CA GLY A 828 10.86 20.64 -26.89
C GLY A 828 10.67 19.14 -26.60
N PRO A 829 11.72 18.42 -26.17
CA PRO A 829 11.66 16.98 -25.92
C PRO A 829 10.57 16.58 -24.91
N SER A 830 10.45 17.28 -23.79
CA SER A 830 9.44 16.97 -22.75
C SER A 830 8.01 17.07 -23.30
N ALA A 831 7.74 18.07 -24.14
CA ALA A 831 6.44 18.23 -24.79
C ALA A 831 6.15 17.13 -25.84
N ALA A 832 7.19 16.67 -26.56
CA ALA A 832 7.06 15.57 -27.51
C ALA A 832 6.75 14.24 -26.81
N ILE A 833 7.37 13.98 -25.65
CA ILE A 833 7.07 12.83 -24.81
C ILE A 833 5.62 12.88 -24.34
N GLU A 834 5.18 14.02 -23.80
CA GLU A 834 3.81 14.22 -23.33
C GLU A 834 2.78 13.99 -24.44
N THR A 835 2.99 14.61 -25.60
CA THR A 835 2.10 14.49 -26.77
C THR A 835 2.03 13.06 -27.27
N THR A 836 3.18 12.38 -27.40
CA THR A 836 3.25 11.00 -27.88
C THR A 836 2.56 10.04 -26.91
N ALA A 837 2.72 10.24 -25.60
CA ALA A 837 2.04 9.45 -24.58
C ALA A 837 0.52 9.62 -24.63
N LEU A 838 0.02 10.84 -24.83
CA LEU A 838 -1.41 11.12 -25.00
C LEU A 838 -1.98 10.46 -26.26
N VAL A 839 -1.28 10.54 -27.39
CA VAL A 839 -1.71 9.89 -28.65
C VAL A 839 -1.76 8.38 -28.47
N ALA A 840 -0.70 7.79 -27.90
CA ALA A 840 -0.65 6.35 -27.62
C ALA A 840 -1.80 5.91 -26.70
N LEU A 841 -2.04 6.65 -25.60
CA LEU A 841 -3.14 6.38 -24.67
C LEU A 841 -4.52 6.43 -25.36
N GLY A 842 -4.75 7.43 -26.22
CA GLY A 842 -5.99 7.56 -26.97
C GLY A 842 -6.23 6.42 -27.96
N LEU A 843 -5.20 6.02 -28.71
CA LEU A 843 -5.25 4.88 -29.64
C LEU A 843 -5.43 3.55 -28.91
N ILE A 844 -4.85 3.40 -27.71
CA ILE A 844 -5.08 2.26 -26.83
C ILE A 844 -6.55 2.21 -26.38
N LYS A 845 -7.13 3.33 -25.93
CA LYS A 845 -8.53 3.43 -25.49
C LYS A 845 -9.52 3.03 -26.59
N CYS A 846 -9.31 3.52 -27.82
CA CYS A 846 -10.19 3.18 -28.96
C CYS A 846 -9.82 1.86 -29.67
N GLN A 847 -8.75 1.18 -29.23
CA GLN A 847 -8.26 -0.09 -29.76
C GLN A 847 -7.93 -0.07 -31.26
N ARG A 848 -7.22 0.98 -31.72
CA ARG A 848 -6.82 1.15 -33.13
C ARG A 848 -5.31 1.33 -33.28
N GLU A 849 -4.84 1.17 -34.52
CA GLU A 849 -3.46 1.47 -34.93
C GLU A 849 -2.38 0.77 -34.07
N HIS A 850 -2.59 -0.51 -33.76
CA HIS A 850 -1.73 -1.30 -32.85
C HIS A 850 -0.23 -1.21 -33.18
N ALA A 851 0.13 -1.29 -34.46
CA ALA A 851 1.52 -1.20 -34.90
C ALA A 851 2.13 0.17 -34.56
N VAL A 852 1.36 1.24 -34.74
CA VAL A 852 1.76 2.61 -34.40
C VAL A 852 1.90 2.78 -32.89
N VAL A 853 0.95 2.26 -32.12
CA VAL A 853 1.02 2.25 -30.64
C VAL A 853 2.29 1.58 -30.15
N ASN A 854 2.64 0.40 -30.67
CA ASN A 854 3.83 -0.32 -30.25
C ASN A 854 5.12 0.47 -30.56
N LYS A 855 5.22 1.08 -31.75
CA LYS A 855 6.35 1.95 -32.09
C LYS A 855 6.42 3.21 -31.23
N ALA A 856 5.27 3.78 -30.87
CA ALA A 856 5.17 4.94 -29.98
C ALA A 856 5.61 4.60 -28.55
N LEU A 857 5.11 3.50 -27.97
CA LEU A 857 5.56 3.01 -26.66
C LEU A 857 7.06 2.70 -26.66
N GLY A 858 7.58 2.07 -27.72
CA GLY A 858 9.02 1.82 -27.88
C GLY A 858 9.85 3.11 -27.94
N TRP A 859 9.34 4.15 -28.61
CA TRP A 859 9.98 5.47 -28.59
C TRP A 859 9.92 6.11 -27.20
N LEU A 860 8.77 6.13 -26.53
CA LEU A 860 8.65 6.66 -25.16
C LEU A 860 9.66 5.99 -24.25
N ILE A 861 9.73 4.66 -24.24
CA ILE A 861 10.73 3.91 -23.45
C ILE A 861 12.17 4.33 -23.77
N SER A 862 12.49 4.60 -25.05
CA SER A 862 13.82 5.09 -25.43
C SER A 862 14.17 6.48 -24.88
N GLN A 863 13.15 7.30 -24.57
CA GLN A 863 13.31 8.62 -23.95
C GLN A 863 13.46 8.57 -22.42
N LYS A 864 13.46 7.37 -21.82
CA LYS A 864 13.62 7.20 -20.39
C LYS A 864 15.03 7.62 -19.96
N ASP A 865 15.11 8.48 -18.94
CA ASP A 865 16.37 8.90 -18.37
C ASP A 865 17.04 7.77 -17.56
N PRO A 866 18.33 7.88 -17.23
CA PRO A 866 19.05 6.88 -16.43
C PRO A 866 18.47 6.64 -15.03
N ASN A 867 17.65 7.56 -14.52
CA ASN A 867 16.98 7.47 -13.21
C ASN A 867 15.61 6.78 -13.28
N GLY A 868 15.11 6.44 -14.48
CA GLY A 868 13.83 5.76 -14.67
C GLY A 868 12.63 6.69 -14.93
N THR A 869 12.87 7.98 -15.19
CA THR A 869 11.81 8.99 -15.42
C THR A 869 11.85 9.57 -16.83
N TRP A 870 10.88 10.42 -17.18
CA TRP A 870 10.77 11.06 -18.50
C TRP A 870 10.96 12.58 -18.44
N HIS A 871 11.93 13.01 -17.65
CA HIS A 871 12.31 14.40 -17.39
C HIS A 871 11.25 15.23 -16.64
N GLY A 872 10.07 15.42 -17.24
CA GLY A 872 8.97 16.20 -16.67
C GLY A 872 7.93 15.36 -15.94
N THR A 873 7.20 15.99 -15.02
CA THR A 873 6.13 15.31 -14.26
C THR A 873 5.03 14.77 -15.15
N GLN A 874 4.38 15.62 -15.95
CA GLN A 874 3.26 15.22 -16.80
C GLN A 874 3.69 14.17 -17.84
N ALA A 875 4.89 14.34 -18.41
CA ALA A 875 5.48 13.35 -19.30
C ALA A 875 5.58 11.98 -18.59
N THR A 876 6.10 11.95 -17.37
CA THR A 876 6.18 10.71 -16.57
C THR A 876 4.79 10.12 -16.30
N ILE A 877 3.85 10.91 -15.79
CA ILE A 877 2.47 10.47 -15.49
C ILE A 877 1.79 9.88 -16.73
N LEU A 878 1.86 10.56 -17.87
CA LEU A 878 1.19 10.16 -19.10
C LEU A 878 1.86 8.94 -19.75
N VAL A 879 3.18 8.85 -19.70
CA VAL A 879 3.89 7.64 -20.12
C VAL A 879 3.47 6.46 -19.26
N PHE A 880 3.43 6.61 -17.93
CA PHE A 880 2.94 5.58 -17.03
C PHE A 880 1.50 5.19 -17.37
N LYS A 881 0.59 6.13 -17.59
CA LYS A 881 -0.80 5.85 -17.99
C LYS A 881 -0.86 5.09 -19.32
N ALA A 882 -0.06 5.45 -20.32
CA ALA A 882 -0.01 4.75 -21.61
C ALA A 882 0.52 3.31 -21.46
N LEU A 883 1.59 3.11 -20.66
CA LEU A 883 2.14 1.80 -20.35
C LEU A 883 1.13 0.95 -19.55
N LEU A 884 0.47 1.52 -18.54
CA LEU A 884 -0.60 0.86 -17.77
C LEU A 884 -1.84 0.57 -18.62
N GLY A 885 -2.14 1.41 -19.61
CA GLY A 885 -3.20 1.17 -20.59
C GLY A 885 -2.86 0.01 -21.54
N SER A 886 -1.58 -0.25 -21.79
CA SER A 886 -1.14 -1.40 -22.58
C SER A 886 -1.22 -2.73 -21.81
N LEU A 887 -1.17 -2.71 -20.46
CA LEU A 887 -1.24 -3.90 -19.58
C LEU A 887 -2.53 -4.71 -19.73
N THR A 888 -3.65 -4.07 -20.05
CA THR A 888 -4.94 -4.76 -20.19
C THR A 888 -4.98 -5.69 -21.41
N ARG A 889 -3.92 -5.71 -22.23
CA ARG A 889 -3.64 -6.76 -23.22
C ARG A 889 -2.70 -7.77 -22.58
N GLN A 890 -3.18 -9.02 -22.44
CA GLN A 890 -2.48 -10.16 -21.82
C GLN A 890 -0.95 -10.08 -22.00
N GLY A 891 -0.24 -10.00 -20.87
CA GLY A 891 1.21 -9.90 -20.83
C GLY A 891 1.87 -10.91 -21.76
N GLU A 892 2.77 -10.41 -22.60
CA GLU A 892 3.55 -11.26 -23.50
C GLU A 892 4.35 -12.25 -22.64
N LYS A 893 3.91 -13.50 -22.62
CA LYS A 893 4.68 -14.59 -22.03
C LYS A 893 5.86 -14.86 -22.97
N VAL A 894 7.00 -14.27 -22.65
CA VAL A 894 8.25 -14.44 -23.38
C VAL A 894 9.07 -15.55 -22.75
N ASN A 895 9.59 -16.44 -23.59
CA ASN A 895 10.76 -17.25 -23.26
C ASN A 895 11.92 -16.72 -24.11
N ALA A 896 13.08 -16.46 -23.51
CA ALA A 896 14.28 -16.07 -24.25
C ALA A 896 15.54 -16.38 -23.44
N GLN A 897 16.65 -16.64 -24.12
CA GLN A 897 17.99 -16.53 -23.53
C GLN A 897 18.71 -15.32 -24.09
N VAL A 898 19.25 -14.49 -23.21
CA VAL A 898 20.03 -13.31 -23.56
C VAL A 898 21.45 -13.50 -23.05
N ALA A 899 22.43 -13.47 -23.94
CA ALA A 899 23.85 -13.51 -23.62
C ALA A 899 24.48 -12.12 -23.86
N ILE A 900 25.00 -11.51 -22.81
CA ILE A 900 25.62 -10.18 -22.85
C ILE A 900 27.12 -10.35 -22.69
N ARG A 901 27.91 -9.77 -23.60
CA ARG A 901 29.38 -9.83 -23.54
C ARG A 901 29.97 -8.42 -23.59
N VAL A 902 30.90 -8.16 -22.68
CA VAL A 902 31.74 -6.94 -22.63
C VAL A 902 33.17 -7.39 -22.32
N GLY A 903 34.11 -7.08 -23.21
CA GLY A 903 35.47 -7.60 -23.11
C GLY A 903 35.49 -9.14 -23.13
N ASP A 904 36.17 -9.75 -22.15
CA ASP A 904 36.32 -11.21 -22.05
C ASP A 904 35.19 -11.88 -21.26
N ARG A 905 34.32 -11.11 -20.60
CA ARG A 905 33.23 -11.63 -19.77
C ARG A 905 31.93 -11.74 -20.57
N GLU A 906 31.28 -12.89 -20.46
CA GLU A 906 29.92 -13.13 -20.94
C GLU A 906 29.00 -13.51 -19.78
N GLU A 907 27.82 -12.89 -19.73
CA GLU A 907 26.76 -13.17 -18.76
C GLU A 907 25.54 -13.71 -19.50
N GLN A 908 24.92 -14.78 -18.99
CA GLN A 908 23.72 -15.38 -19.58
C GLN A 908 22.50 -15.16 -18.69
N ILE A 909 21.41 -14.74 -19.31
CA ILE A 909 20.15 -14.42 -18.64
C ILE A 909 19.03 -15.25 -19.28
N ALA A 910 18.34 -16.04 -18.46
CA ALA A 910 17.13 -16.74 -18.87
C ALA A 910 15.88 -15.90 -18.53
N ILE A 911 15.12 -15.57 -19.55
CA ILE A 911 13.80 -14.94 -19.48
C ILE A 911 12.75 -16.05 -19.60
N THR A 912 11.87 -16.15 -18.61
CA THR A 912 10.77 -17.12 -18.55
C THR A 912 9.45 -16.39 -18.25
N PRO A 913 8.28 -17.00 -18.50
CA PRO A 913 6.99 -16.41 -18.15
C PRO A 913 6.85 -16.01 -16.67
N GLU A 914 7.59 -16.64 -15.77
CA GLU A 914 7.58 -16.36 -14.33
C GLU A 914 8.45 -15.16 -13.93
N ASN A 915 9.36 -14.71 -14.80
CA ASN A 915 10.31 -13.64 -14.51
C ASN A 915 10.36 -12.51 -15.57
N HIS A 916 9.43 -12.53 -16.54
CA HIS A 916 9.37 -11.60 -17.67
C HIS A 916 9.08 -10.13 -17.28
N ASP A 917 8.81 -9.87 -16.01
CA ASP A 917 8.56 -8.55 -15.42
C ASP A 917 9.73 -8.06 -14.54
N VAL A 918 10.77 -8.89 -14.36
CA VAL A 918 11.94 -8.54 -13.56
C VAL A 918 13.04 -7.91 -14.43
N LEU A 919 13.43 -6.69 -14.09
CA LEU A 919 14.64 -6.04 -14.63
C LEU A 919 15.88 -6.91 -14.36
N ARG A 920 16.72 -7.08 -15.38
CA ARG A 920 18.04 -7.70 -15.22
C ARG A 920 19.12 -6.66 -15.48
N LEU A 921 19.90 -6.33 -14.44
CA LEU A 921 21.05 -5.43 -14.54
C LEU A 921 22.33 -6.24 -14.37
N VAL A 922 23.24 -6.12 -15.34
CA VAL A 922 24.57 -6.73 -15.28
C VAL A 922 25.61 -5.61 -15.29
N ASP A 923 26.41 -5.53 -14.23
CA ASP A 923 27.51 -4.57 -14.08
C ASP A 923 28.82 -5.20 -14.59
N PHE A 924 29.48 -4.51 -15.53
CA PHE A 924 30.75 -4.87 -16.16
C PHE A 924 31.85 -3.86 -15.81
N LYS A 925 31.80 -3.22 -14.62
CA LYS A 925 32.84 -2.31 -14.12
C LYS A 925 34.23 -2.94 -14.22
N ASP A 926 34.37 -4.22 -13.93
CA ASP A 926 35.63 -4.99 -13.96
C ASP A 926 36.21 -5.17 -15.38
N GLN A 927 35.36 -5.10 -16.41
CA GLN A 927 35.77 -5.23 -17.82
C GLN A 927 35.87 -3.89 -18.55
N THR A 928 35.41 -2.81 -17.93
CA THR A 928 35.37 -1.47 -18.55
C THR A 928 36.75 -0.87 -18.63
N ARG A 929 37.18 -0.44 -19.83
CA ARG A 929 38.50 0.13 -20.09
C ARG A 929 38.38 1.51 -20.73
N LYS A 930 39.45 2.31 -20.66
CA LYS A 930 39.59 3.52 -21.47
C LYS A 930 39.66 3.17 -22.95
N GLY A 931 39.19 4.07 -23.80
CA GLY A 931 39.05 3.85 -25.23
C GLY A 931 37.75 3.12 -25.59
N LYS A 932 37.82 2.31 -26.64
CA LYS A 932 36.67 1.60 -27.20
C LYS A 932 36.36 0.34 -26.40
N ASN A 933 35.11 0.15 -26.05
CA ASN A 933 34.57 -1.04 -25.40
C ASN A 933 33.44 -1.58 -26.27
N ASP A 934 33.64 -2.75 -26.86
CA ASP A 934 32.61 -3.40 -27.64
C ASP A 934 31.67 -4.19 -26.72
N VAL A 935 30.37 -3.92 -26.86
CA VAL A 935 29.30 -4.60 -26.14
C VAL A 935 28.47 -5.37 -27.15
N SER A 936 28.30 -6.67 -26.94
CA SER A 936 27.42 -7.50 -27.76
C SER A 936 26.33 -8.16 -26.94
N ILE A 937 25.10 -8.09 -27.42
CA ILE A 937 23.95 -8.77 -26.82
C ILE A 937 23.41 -9.75 -27.86
N ARG A 938 23.45 -11.04 -27.54
CA ARG A 938 22.89 -12.11 -28.37
C ARG A 938 21.61 -12.61 -27.74
N VAL A 939 20.60 -12.88 -28.56
CA VAL A 939 19.31 -13.38 -28.08
C VAL A 939 18.87 -14.62 -28.84
N THR A 940 18.45 -15.66 -28.12
CA THR A 940 17.95 -16.91 -28.69
C THR A 940 16.61 -17.31 -28.08
N GLY A 941 15.80 -18.03 -28.85
CA GLY A 941 14.53 -18.58 -28.38
C GLY A 941 13.41 -17.56 -28.17
N LEU A 942 13.52 -16.35 -28.75
CA LEU A 942 12.57 -15.23 -28.63
C LEU A 942 11.20 -15.54 -29.31
N SER A 943 10.49 -16.55 -28.80
CA SER A 943 9.21 -17.04 -29.32
C SER A 943 8.11 -16.81 -28.28
N ALA A 944 7.00 -16.21 -28.69
CA ALA A 944 5.77 -16.23 -27.91
C ALA A 944 5.33 -17.68 -27.64
N VAL A 945 4.73 -17.93 -26.47
CA VAL A 945 4.16 -19.23 -26.12
C VAL A 945 3.09 -19.64 -27.16
N PRO A 946 3.14 -20.85 -27.73
CA PRO A 946 2.13 -21.32 -28.68
C PRO A 946 0.71 -21.26 -28.10
N GLY A 947 -0.26 -20.75 -28.87
CA GLY A 947 -1.69 -20.73 -28.49
C GLY A 947 -2.29 -19.36 -28.12
N THR A 948 -1.54 -18.26 -28.27
CA THR A 948 -2.08 -16.89 -28.17
C THR A 948 -2.31 -16.30 -29.57
N ALA A 949 -3.41 -15.56 -29.77
CA ALA A 949 -3.93 -15.18 -31.09
C ALA A 949 -3.08 -14.15 -31.89
N GLN A 950 -1.90 -13.78 -31.40
CA GLN A 950 -0.90 -12.99 -32.13
C GLN A 950 0.48 -13.57 -31.81
N ALA A 951 1.03 -14.35 -32.75
CA ALA A 951 2.42 -14.77 -32.71
C ALA A 951 3.32 -13.54 -32.99
N GLY A 952 3.65 -12.79 -31.93
CA GLY A 952 4.65 -11.74 -31.95
C GLY A 952 5.99 -12.26 -31.42
N GLU A 953 7.09 -11.77 -31.98
CA GLU A 953 8.42 -11.81 -31.35
C GLU A 953 8.33 -11.11 -29.97
N GLY A 954 8.77 -11.75 -28.89
CA GLY A 954 8.69 -11.16 -27.54
C GLY A 954 9.31 -9.76 -27.47
N ASN A 955 8.68 -8.83 -26.74
CA ASN A 955 9.12 -7.44 -26.67
C ASN A 955 10.20 -7.20 -25.59
N VAL A 956 11.32 -7.93 -25.70
CA VAL A 956 12.49 -7.74 -24.83
C VAL A 956 13.21 -6.47 -25.24
N MET A 957 13.37 -5.52 -24.33
CA MET A 957 14.12 -4.29 -24.53
C MET A 957 15.47 -4.35 -23.81
N TYR A 958 16.41 -3.49 -24.19
CA TYR A 958 17.69 -3.36 -23.52
C TYR A 958 18.12 -1.90 -23.41
N GLN A 959 18.99 -1.62 -22.44
CA GLN A 959 19.70 -0.37 -22.29
C GLN A 959 21.16 -0.65 -21.93
N ILE A 960 22.10 -0.19 -22.75
CA ILE A 960 23.54 -0.21 -22.50
C ILE A 960 23.93 1.18 -22.01
N VAL A 961 24.53 1.27 -20.82
CA VAL A 961 24.97 2.55 -20.25
C VAL A 961 26.47 2.51 -20.00
N GLY A 962 27.19 3.41 -20.66
CA GLY A 962 28.56 3.76 -20.36
C GLY A 962 28.58 4.97 -19.45
N ARG A 963 29.06 4.79 -18.23
CA ARG A 963 29.22 5.87 -17.25
C ARG A 963 30.69 6.12 -17.01
N CYS A 964 31.11 7.38 -17.08
CA CYS A 964 32.47 7.79 -16.71
C CYS A 964 32.44 9.15 -16.03
N TYR A 965 33.57 9.53 -15.43
CA TYR A 965 33.76 10.84 -14.82
C TYR A 965 34.94 11.53 -15.49
N LEU A 966 34.72 12.77 -15.94
CA LEU A 966 35.73 13.60 -16.58
C LEU A 966 36.24 14.66 -15.58
N PRO A 967 37.56 14.92 -15.50
CA PRO A 967 38.09 15.97 -14.65
C PRO A 967 37.48 17.33 -14.98
N TRP A 968 37.16 18.12 -13.95
CA TRP A 968 36.54 19.45 -14.10
C TRP A 968 37.23 20.39 -15.11
N PRO A 969 38.57 20.48 -15.20
CA PRO A 969 39.23 21.35 -16.17
C PRO A 969 39.00 20.95 -17.64
N LYS A 970 38.71 19.67 -17.90
CA LYS A 970 38.46 19.14 -19.24
C LYS A 970 36.98 19.20 -19.63
N PHE A 971 36.12 19.66 -18.74
CA PHE A 971 34.72 19.87 -19.02
C PHE A 971 34.50 21.30 -19.54
N GLU A 972 34.16 21.43 -20.82
CA GLU A 972 33.75 22.71 -21.38
C GLU A 972 32.36 23.08 -20.85
N MET A 973 32.27 24.19 -20.12
CA MET A 973 30.98 24.74 -19.72
C MET A 973 30.26 25.26 -20.96
N PRO A 974 28.92 25.15 -21.05
CA PRO A 974 28.18 25.77 -22.13
C PRO A 974 28.53 27.26 -22.21
N VAL A 975 28.80 27.77 -23.42
CA VAL A 975 29.24 29.16 -23.62
C VAL A 975 28.17 30.18 -23.19
N SER A 976 26.89 29.77 -23.17
CA SER A 976 25.77 30.57 -22.67
C SER A 976 24.67 29.65 -22.11
N PRO A 977 24.76 29.21 -20.84
CA PRO A 977 23.72 28.40 -20.24
C PRO A 977 22.41 29.21 -20.08
N PRO A 978 21.23 28.56 -20.08
CA PRO A 978 19.94 29.26 -19.90
C PRO A 978 19.80 29.91 -18.51
N LEU A 979 20.52 29.38 -17.52
CA LEU A 979 20.57 29.88 -16.14
C LEU A 979 22.02 30.12 -15.74
N SER A 980 22.25 30.84 -14.65
CA SER A 980 23.56 31.04 -14.03
C SER A 980 23.49 30.76 -12.53
N ILE A 981 24.54 30.17 -11.98
CA ILE A 981 24.71 29.95 -10.54
C ILE A 981 26.15 30.26 -10.15
N ASP A 982 26.29 31.12 -9.15
CA ASP A 982 27.55 31.43 -8.48
C ASP A 982 27.42 31.05 -7.01
N VAL A 983 28.40 30.28 -6.51
CA VAL A 983 28.49 29.90 -5.09
C VAL A 983 29.84 30.39 -4.59
N ASP A 984 29.80 31.38 -3.71
CA ASP A 984 30.97 32.03 -3.12
C ASP A 984 31.06 31.73 -1.62
N TYR A 985 32.27 31.65 -1.11
CA TYR A 985 32.56 31.40 0.29
C TYR A 985 33.34 32.60 0.83
N ASP A 986 32.90 33.16 1.96
CA ASP A 986 33.60 34.30 2.57
C ASP A 986 35.06 33.99 2.95
N ARG A 987 35.36 32.70 3.17
CA ARG A 987 36.70 32.15 3.33
C ARG A 987 36.75 30.68 2.95
N THR A 988 37.89 30.25 2.41
CA THR A 988 38.19 28.84 2.11
C THR A 988 39.25 28.25 3.04
N SER A 989 39.80 29.04 3.96
CA SER A 989 40.70 28.60 5.02
C SER A 989 40.07 28.85 6.39
N LEU A 990 39.87 27.77 7.15
CA LEU A 990 39.13 27.75 8.41
C LEU A 990 39.90 26.98 9.48
N LYS A 991 39.55 27.18 10.75
CA LYS A 991 39.94 26.26 11.83
C LYS A 991 38.79 25.31 12.16
N LYS A 992 39.10 24.20 12.84
CA LYS A 992 38.06 23.34 13.41
C LYS A 992 37.08 24.18 14.24
N ASP A 993 35.79 23.86 14.13
CA ASP A 993 34.67 24.57 14.77
C ASP A 993 34.37 25.98 14.25
N ASP A 994 35.16 26.52 13.31
CA ASP A 994 34.81 27.76 12.62
C ASP A 994 33.54 27.60 11.77
N THR A 995 32.86 28.73 11.58
CA THR A 995 31.70 28.84 10.68
C THR A 995 32.09 29.57 9.39
N VAL A 996 31.74 29.02 8.23
CA VAL A 996 31.87 29.65 6.90
C VAL A 996 30.51 30.16 6.44
N THR A 997 30.48 31.35 5.83
CA THR A 997 29.27 31.88 5.18
C THR A 997 29.34 31.61 3.68
N CYS A 998 28.36 30.85 3.18
CA CYS A 998 28.18 30.56 1.76
C CYS A 998 27.18 31.56 1.17
N ARG A 999 27.56 32.28 0.11
CA ARG A 999 26.70 33.20 -0.63
C ARG A 999 26.36 32.59 -1.98
N VAL A 1000 25.08 32.48 -2.27
CA VAL A 1000 24.57 31.90 -3.51
C VAL A 1000 23.88 32.98 -4.30
N ARG A 1001 24.26 33.12 -5.57
CA ARG A 1001 23.61 33.99 -6.54
C ARG A 1001 23.12 33.15 -7.71
N VAL A 1002 21.86 33.31 -8.05
CA VAL A 1002 21.22 32.59 -9.16
C VAL A 1002 20.59 33.60 -10.10
N ALA A 1003 20.71 33.40 -11.41
CA ALA A 1003 20.15 34.31 -12.42
C ALA A 1003 19.57 33.56 -13.62
N SER A 1004 18.51 34.12 -14.22
CA SER A 1004 18.00 33.66 -15.51
C SER A 1004 18.68 34.45 -16.64
N ASN A 1005 19.21 33.73 -17.63
CA ASN A 1005 19.73 34.32 -18.86
C ASN A 1005 18.68 34.28 -19.99
N LEU A 1006 17.51 33.69 -19.71
CA LEU A 1006 16.38 33.63 -20.64
C LEU A 1006 15.48 34.86 -20.45
N PRO A 1007 15.00 35.50 -21.53
CA PRO A 1007 14.02 36.58 -21.44
C PRO A 1007 12.76 36.16 -20.65
N GLY A 1008 12.21 37.09 -19.86
CA GLY A 1008 11.01 36.86 -19.06
C GLY A 1008 11.28 36.32 -17.66
N THR A 1009 10.28 35.73 -17.03
CA THR A 1009 10.35 35.16 -15.68
C THR A 1009 10.26 33.65 -15.71
N CYS A 1010 11.34 32.99 -15.31
CA CYS A 1010 11.33 31.55 -15.09
C CYS A 1010 10.73 31.25 -13.72
N LYS A 1011 9.85 30.26 -13.60
CA LYS A 1011 9.24 29.86 -12.32
C LYS A 1011 9.68 28.45 -11.94
N MET A 1012 9.56 28.12 -10.65
CA MET A 1012 9.85 26.80 -10.09
C MET A 1012 11.29 26.38 -10.37
N ILE A 1013 12.24 27.09 -9.76
CA ILE A 1013 13.67 26.84 -9.93
C ILE A 1013 14.19 26.02 -8.76
N MET A 1014 14.94 24.98 -9.09
CA MET A 1014 15.62 24.10 -8.15
C MET A 1014 17.08 24.52 -8.07
N VAL A 1015 17.62 24.68 -6.86
CA VAL A 1015 19.05 24.92 -6.61
C VAL A 1015 19.58 23.81 -5.71
N ASP A 1016 20.42 22.96 -6.26
CA ASP A 1016 21.10 21.87 -5.55
C ASP A 1016 22.51 22.35 -5.17
N LEU A 1017 22.79 22.49 -3.87
CA LEU A 1017 24.03 23.04 -3.35
C LEU A 1017 24.88 21.94 -2.70
N GLY A 1018 26.14 21.82 -3.12
CA GLY A 1018 27.07 20.85 -2.55
C GLY A 1018 27.50 21.20 -1.12
N ILE A 1019 27.41 20.23 -0.21
CA ILE A 1019 27.96 20.32 1.15
C ILE A 1019 29.33 19.62 1.16
N PRO A 1020 30.43 20.34 1.43
CA PRO A 1020 31.75 19.73 1.52
C PRO A 1020 31.81 18.69 2.66
N PRO A 1021 32.59 17.61 2.52
CA PRO A 1021 32.71 16.62 3.57
C PRO A 1021 33.31 17.24 4.83
N GLY A 1022 32.80 16.82 5.99
CA GLY A 1022 33.23 17.37 7.28
C GLY A 1022 32.58 18.70 7.67
N PHE A 1023 31.51 19.12 7.00
CA PHE A 1023 30.71 20.28 7.38
C PHE A 1023 29.30 19.90 7.82
N SER A 1024 28.72 20.70 8.72
CA SER A 1024 27.28 20.69 9.02
C SER A 1024 26.68 22.04 8.69
N VAL A 1025 25.55 22.05 7.99
CA VAL A 1025 24.79 23.27 7.69
C VAL A 1025 24.08 23.76 8.95
N LEU A 1026 24.13 25.08 9.17
CA LEU A 1026 23.33 25.78 10.17
C LEU A 1026 22.05 26.30 9.50
N THR A 1027 20.89 25.92 10.03
CA THR A 1027 19.59 26.13 9.37
C THR A 1027 18.93 27.48 9.65
N ASP A 1028 19.43 28.26 10.62
CA ASP A 1028 18.82 29.53 11.05
C ASP A 1028 18.71 30.53 9.90
N GLY A 1029 19.79 30.73 9.14
CA GLY A 1029 19.81 31.64 7.99
C GLY A 1029 18.86 31.22 6.86
N LEU A 1030 18.76 29.91 6.62
CA LEU A 1030 17.83 29.35 5.62
C LEU A 1030 16.37 29.51 6.07
N THR A 1031 16.11 29.29 7.36
CA THR A 1031 14.77 29.47 7.95
C THR A 1031 14.32 30.93 7.82
N ALA A 1032 15.21 31.88 8.12
CA ALA A 1032 14.94 33.30 7.92
C ALA A 1032 14.72 33.67 6.45
N ALA A 1033 15.43 33.02 5.51
CA ALA A 1033 15.22 33.24 4.07
C ALA A 1033 13.86 32.70 3.59
N VAL A 1034 13.35 31.61 4.19
CA VAL A 1034 11.99 31.11 3.98
C VAL A 1034 10.95 32.10 4.52
N GLU A 1035 11.13 32.59 5.74
CA GLU A 1035 10.23 33.57 6.36
C GLU A 1035 10.14 34.89 5.56
N LYS A 1036 11.27 35.31 4.97
CA LYS A 1036 11.36 36.48 4.07
C LYS A 1036 10.86 36.20 2.65
N LYS A 1037 10.47 34.96 2.34
CA LYS A 1037 10.08 34.49 0.99
C LYS A 1037 11.16 34.71 -0.08
N THR A 1038 12.43 34.82 0.30
CA THR A 1038 13.55 34.84 -0.65
C THR A 1038 13.76 33.46 -1.26
N ILE A 1039 13.57 32.43 -0.45
CA ILE A 1039 13.46 31.03 -0.86
C ILE A 1039 12.12 30.50 -0.37
N GLN A 1040 11.54 29.51 -1.04
CA GLN A 1040 10.26 28.92 -0.64
C GLN A 1040 10.44 27.82 0.42
N ARG A 1041 11.49 27.01 0.24
CA ARG A 1041 11.81 25.86 1.09
C ARG A 1041 13.27 25.46 0.91
N PHE A 1042 13.79 24.71 1.86
CA PHE A 1042 15.00 23.92 1.69
C PHE A 1042 14.81 22.49 2.23
N ASP A 1043 15.54 21.54 1.66
CA ASP A 1043 15.68 20.17 2.13
C ASP A 1043 17.17 19.80 2.15
N MET A 1044 17.57 18.88 3.02
CA MET A 1044 18.98 18.57 3.22
C MET A 1044 19.25 17.08 3.30
N THR A 1045 20.34 16.67 2.66
CA THR A 1045 20.93 15.33 2.77
C THR A 1045 22.36 15.45 3.31
N GLY A 1046 23.06 14.34 3.51
CA GLY A 1046 24.45 14.37 4.00
C GLY A 1046 25.45 15.09 3.09
N ARG A 1047 25.15 15.26 1.78
CA ARG A 1047 26.06 15.88 0.79
C ARG A 1047 25.44 17.05 0.02
N GLN A 1048 24.14 17.29 0.14
CA GLN A 1048 23.43 18.27 -0.68
C GLN A 1048 22.41 19.05 0.14
N LEU A 1049 22.28 20.33 -0.19
CA LEU A 1049 21.25 21.23 0.29
C LEU A 1049 20.41 21.65 -0.92
N MET A 1050 19.17 21.19 -0.98
CA MET A 1050 18.22 21.50 -2.05
C MET A 1050 17.42 22.75 -1.65
N ILE A 1051 17.38 23.76 -2.51
CA ILE A 1051 16.64 25.02 -2.33
C ILE A 1051 15.59 25.15 -3.42
N TYR A 1052 14.42 25.63 -3.03
CA TYR A 1052 13.29 25.87 -3.92
C TYR A 1052 13.08 27.38 -4.07
N LEU A 1053 13.14 27.87 -5.31
CA LEU A 1053 12.81 29.26 -5.64
C LEU A 1053 11.49 29.30 -6.44
N GLU A 1054 10.61 30.23 -6.10
CA GLU A 1054 9.34 30.42 -6.80
C GLU A 1054 9.55 30.94 -8.22
N GLU A 1055 10.40 31.96 -8.36
CA GLU A 1055 10.67 32.60 -9.64
C GLU A 1055 12.06 33.21 -9.74
N LEU A 1056 12.49 33.44 -10.98
CA LEU A 1056 13.77 33.99 -11.38
C LEU A 1056 13.57 34.81 -12.66
N THR A 1057 13.50 36.13 -12.51
CA THR A 1057 13.27 37.06 -13.62
C THR A 1057 14.56 37.45 -14.31
N PHE A 1058 14.53 37.53 -15.64
CA PHE A 1058 15.62 38.03 -16.45
C PHE A 1058 16.13 39.39 -15.93
N GLY A 1059 17.44 39.50 -15.73
CA GLY A 1059 18.07 40.71 -15.21
C GLY A 1059 17.84 40.98 -13.70
N LYS A 1060 17.10 40.13 -12.98
CA LYS A 1060 16.89 40.21 -11.52
C LYS A 1060 17.37 38.92 -10.84
N PRO A 1061 18.66 38.83 -10.47
CA PRO A 1061 19.19 37.67 -9.77
C PRO A 1061 18.61 37.54 -8.37
N VAL A 1062 18.49 36.31 -7.88
CA VAL A 1062 18.13 35.99 -6.50
C VAL A 1062 19.41 35.66 -5.74
N GLU A 1063 19.57 36.26 -4.56
CA GLU A 1063 20.72 36.06 -3.68
C GLU A 1063 20.28 35.66 -2.28
N PHE A 1064 20.96 34.67 -1.72
CA PHE A 1064 20.78 34.24 -0.34
C PHE A 1064 22.08 33.69 0.22
N SER A 1065 22.15 33.55 1.54
CA SER A 1065 23.32 33.00 2.22
C SER A 1065 22.93 32.02 3.31
N TYR A 1066 23.80 31.06 3.55
CA TYR A 1066 23.67 30.12 4.65
C TYR A 1066 25.04 29.86 5.26
N GLN A 1067 25.05 29.29 6.46
CA GLN A 1067 26.28 29.04 7.20
C GLN A 1067 26.54 27.55 7.34
N MET A 1068 27.81 27.18 7.37
CA MET A 1068 28.23 25.82 7.67
C MET A 1068 29.32 25.83 8.73
N LYS A 1069 29.28 24.87 9.64
CA LYS A 1069 30.29 24.66 10.69
C LYS A 1069 31.25 23.55 10.29
N ALA A 1070 32.55 23.80 10.39
CA ALA A 1070 33.60 22.82 10.12
C ALA A 1070 33.76 21.84 11.30
N LYS A 1071 33.63 20.54 11.05
CA LYS A 1071 33.73 19.48 12.08
C LYS A 1071 35.14 18.92 12.23
N TYR A 1072 35.87 18.79 11.13
CA TYR A 1072 37.18 18.11 11.09
C TYR A 1072 38.23 18.98 10.41
N PRO A 1073 39.52 18.82 10.78
CA PRO A 1073 40.62 19.30 9.97
C PRO A 1073 40.67 18.50 8.65
N ILE A 1074 40.28 19.15 7.55
CA ILE A 1074 40.11 18.54 6.25
C ILE A 1074 40.42 19.54 5.14
N ARG A 1075 41.08 19.09 4.08
CA ARG A 1075 41.18 19.79 2.81
C ARG A 1075 40.40 18.99 1.78
N ALA A 1076 39.22 19.48 1.42
CA ALA A 1076 38.32 18.73 0.56
C ALA A 1076 37.62 19.60 -0.46
N GLN A 1077 37.24 18.98 -1.58
CA GLN A 1077 36.37 19.61 -2.57
C GLN A 1077 34.89 19.46 -2.19
N SER A 1078 34.13 20.53 -2.40
CA SER A 1078 32.67 20.47 -2.34
C SER A 1078 32.11 19.59 -3.47
N PRO A 1079 30.94 18.96 -3.31
CA PRO A 1079 30.15 18.53 -4.45
C PRO A 1079 29.83 19.72 -5.36
N ALA A 1080 29.49 19.44 -6.62
CA ALA A 1080 29.07 20.48 -7.55
C ALA A 1080 27.69 21.02 -7.17
N SER A 1081 27.50 22.33 -7.37
CA SER A 1081 26.21 22.98 -7.16
C SER A 1081 25.53 23.22 -8.51
N THR A 1082 24.22 22.99 -8.61
CA THR A 1082 23.48 23.16 -9.86
C THR A 1082 22.19 23.94 -9.68
N VAL A 1083 21.79 24.67 -10.71
CA VAL A 1083 20.48 25.29 -10.82
C VAL A 1083 19.78 24.74 -12.05
N TYR A 1084 18.48 24.44 -11.96
CA TYR A 1084 17.69 23.98 -13.11
C TYR A 1084 16.21 24.33 -12.96
N LYS A 1085 15.49 24.40 -14.08
CA LYS A 1085 14.02 24.54 -14.08
C LYS A 1085 13.37 23.21 -13.72
N TYR A 1086 12.34 23.25 -12.89
CA TYR A 1086 11.64 22.04 -12.43
C TYR A 1086 11.00 21.24 -13.59
N TYR A 1087 10.33 21.90 -14.54
CA TYR A 1087 9.66 21.25 -15.68
C TYR A 1087 10.56 20.97 -16.89
N ASN A 1088 11.73 21.63 -16.93
CA ASN A 1088 12.73 21.51 -17.98
C ASN A 1088 14.11 21.34 -17.34
N PRO A 1089 14.38 20.22 -16.65
CA PRO A 1089 15.65 20.00 -15.94
C PRO A 1089 16.88 20.00 -16.86
N GLU A 1090 16.69 19.86 -18.17
CA GLU A 1090 17.70 20.06 -19.20
C GLU A 1090 18.18 21.52 -19.29
N GLU A 1091 17.34 22.48 -18.96
CA GLU A 1091 17.70 23.89 -18.84
C GLU A 1091 18.34 24.14 -17.48
N ARG A 1092 19.67 23.99 -17.43
CA ARG A 1092 20.43 24.04 -16.19
C ARG A 1092 21.79 24.73 -16.30
N ALA A 1093 22.35 25.06 -15.14
CA ALA A 1093 23.74 25.47 -14.98
C ALA A 1093 24.39 24.77 -13.78
N THR A 1094 25.71 24.71 -13.79
CA THR A 1094 26.51 24.04 -12.75
C THR A 1094 27.65 24.96 -12.35
N ALA A 1095 27.76 25.26 -11.06
CA ALA A 1095 28.95 25.86 -10.48
C ALA A 1095 29.98 24.77 -10.20
N LYS A 1096 31.26 25.08 -10.44
CA LYS A 1096 32.36 24.15 -10.17
C LYS A 1096 32.52 23.96 -8.64
N PRO A 1097 32.95 22.77 -8.21
CA PRO A 1097 33.42 22.55 -6.85
C PRO A 1097 34.45 23.58 -6.38
N VAL A 1098 34.42 23.87 -5.09
CA VAL A 1098 35.42 24.71 -4.42
C VAL A 1098 36.16 23.86 -3.40
N GLU A 1099 37.49 24.00 -3.36
CA GLU A 1099 38.32 23.39 -2.33
C GLU A 1099 38.27 24.25 -1.05
N ILE A 1100 37.99 23.61 0.08
CA ILE A 1100 37.99 24.24 1.40
C ILE A 1100 39.00 23.51 2.29
N ALA A 1101 39.85 24.29 2.97
CA ALA A 1101 40.88 23.81 3.89
C ALA A 1101 40.54 24.23 5.34
N VAL A 1102 40.34 23.24 6.19
CA VAL A 1102 40.15 23.36 7.62
C VAL A 1102 41.42 22.85 8.31
N VAL A 1103 42.10 23.73 9.06
CA VAL A 1103 43.25 23.37 9.88
C VAL A 1103 42.81 23.03 11.31
N GLN A 1104 43.70 22.39 12.07
CA GLN A 1104 43.48 22.04 13.47
C GLN A 1104 43.26 23.25 14.37
#